data_AF-A0A964LS16-F1
#
_entry.id   AF-A0A964LS16-F1
#
_cell.length_a   1.000
_cell.length_b   1.000
_cell.length_c   1.000
_cell.angle_alpha   90.00
_cell.angle_beta   90.00
_cell.angle_gamma   90.00
#
_symmetry.space_group_name_H-M   'P 1'
#
loop_
_entity.id
_entity.type
_entity.pdbx_description
1 polymer ?
#
loop_
_entity_poly.entity_id
_entity_poly.type
_entity_poly.pdbx_seq_one_letter_code
_entity_poly.pdbx_strand_id
1 'polypeptide(L)'
;MLYRSSLLSSNLSGPIVVRKLHQLASCSLLLMVLLGSGLCIAQVGEIPTLEDMQFVMPNADSYSEKSGSPPVIRAYRNNASGEADLIGYLFATPDLPPEEIGYSAPVEVLVGIDLAGTLTGIKVLFYRESYKSIRGDFINTEYFPDQFEAKNVSEEFRIGRDIDGISRATITSWAVARGVRNAARQVALAYLPDSAYAASTNSDAMALQILQAQSWEEMMQSGLISTLSIIQPDASVLNMTFAFMGHDGLGEIMVGTDDYSRADREASNRVDNGSMMLVGIDGNATIPFRQERLAIQQDETVFPVERRRFVYVGSADQGKVAGKMRFAGAMVLDGAVDLARPFTILYNTGLDLGGFDSVSRLNYQVPPVALALAQGAPVPPEFLPAGFDDEEAYDENNVFAALIADAPWPEVYALLLLLVLVMTSFLRKNATLRWITLTYTLLYLGFVDGGFVSVSHITNGIKQGPSMFMADLPMLIIILFTIITTLFWGRVFCSSLCPFGALQDIISKFVPRHFQKQLPQAVHDKALFIKYGILAFLIVMALSYSELSLFQYFEPFGTIFYQSQSVLLWLILIGFLVGSTFISRFYCRYACPLGAALGVVSLLSPFRIKRVQQCQVCKVCEHACPTGAIRGPVIDFKECVRCDVCETKLIAKLGVCKHSVEEVKWRYKGWEPIAVS
;
A
#
# COMPACT_ATOMS: atom_id res chain seq x y z
N MET A 1 21.66 61.20 78.11
CA MET A 1 21.91 59.80 78.50
C MET A 1 21.52 58.90 77.33
N LEU A 2 22.55 58.40 76.64
CA LEU A 2 22.67 57.27 75.68
C LEU A 2 21.41 56.72 74.97
N TYR A 3 21.31 56.54 73.65
CA TYR A 3 21.87 57.15 72.43
C TYR A 3 20.91 56.73 71.30
N ARG A 4 20.74 57.58 70.27
CA ARG A 4 19.78 57.43 69.15
C ARG A 4 20.54 57.46 67.83
N SER A 5 20.32 56.49 66.93
CA SER A 5 20.58 56.47 65.46
C SER A 5 20.60 55.00 64.97
N SER A 6 20.44 54.55 63.72
CA SER A 6 19.68 54.92 62.51
C SER A 6 19.86 53.77 61.48
N LEU A 7 18.80 53.36 60.74
CA LEU A 7 18.75 52.74 59.39
C LEU A 7 19.70 51.57 58.97
N LEU A 8 19.15 50.41 58.56
CA LEU A 8 19.28 49.79 57.20
C LEU A 8 18.65 48.37 57.12
N SER A 9 18.16 48.05 55.92
CA SER A 9 17.38 46.88 55.47
C SER A 9 18.15 45.55 55.28
N SER A 10 17.49 44.38 55.39
CA SER A 10 17.72 43.22 54.49
C SER A 10 16.71 42.05 54.63
N ASN A 11 16.18 41.63 53.45
CA ASN A 11 15.78 40.31 52.91
C ASN A 11 15.52 39.07 53.79
N LEU A 12 14.44 38.32 53.45
CA LEU A 12 14.45 36.87 53.08
C LEU A 12 13.02 36.33 52.77
N SER A 13 12.76 35.88 51.54
CA SER A 13 11.66 34.93 51.21
C SER A 13 11.92 34.21 49.88
N GLY A 14 11.92 32.87 49.87
CA GLY A 14 12.09 32.02 48.68
C GLY A 14 10.99 30.95 48.53
N PRO A 15 10.58 30.54 47.30
CA PRO A 15 9.47 29.62 47.07
C PRO A 15 9.95 28.24 46.61
N ILE A 16 9.95 27.23 47.49
CA ILE A 16 10.27 25.82 47.13
C ILE A 16 9.10 24.86 47.42
N VAL A 17 8.10 25.28 48.20
CA VAL A 17 7.09 24.35 48.72
C VAL A 17 5.87 24.17 47.80
N VAL A 18 5.57 25.10 46.89
CA VAL A 18 4.36 25.04 46.04
C VAL A 18 4.48 24.04 44.87
N ARG A 19 5.69 23.64 44.49
CA ARG A 19 5.93 22.82 43.27
C ARG A 19 5.70 21.31 43.46
N LYS A 20 5.74 20.81 44.70
CA LYS A 20 5.58 19.36 45.00
C LYS A 20 4.11 18.92 45.11
N LEU A 21 3.17 19.81 45.42
CA LEU A 21 1.74 19.44 45.53
C LEU A 21 1.10 19.20 44.15
N HIS A 22 1.51 19.92 43.12
CA HIS A 22 0.99 19.73 41.75
C HIS A 22 1.49 18.43 41.09
N GLN A 23 2.67 17.92 41.45
CA GLN A 23 3.22 16.69 40.87
C GLN A 23 2.52 15.42 41.37
N LEU A 24 2.02 15.41 42.61
CA LEU A 24 1.30 14.26 43.17
C LEU A 24 -0.16 14.18 42.67
N ALA A 25 -0.84 15.32 42.49
CA ALA A 25 -2.18 15.36 41.91
C ALA A 25 -2.21 14.96 40.42
N SER A 26 -1.11 15.23 39.69
CA SER A 26 -0.97 14.87 38.26
C SER A 26 -0.71 13.37 38.05
N CYS A 27 -0.09 12.68 39.01
CA CYS A 27 0.14 11.23 38.93
C CYS A 27 -1.13 10.40 39.21
N SER A 28 -2.00 10.84 40.13
CA SER A 28 -3.26 10.12 40.41
C SER A 28 -4.29 10.26 39.29
N LEU A 29 -4.30 11.39 38.57
CA LEU A 29 -5.18 11.58 37.41
C LEU A 29 -4.70 10.77 36.19
N LEU A 30 -3.38 10.61 36.02
CA LEU A 30 -2.80 9.77 34.95
C LEU A 30 -3.07 8.27 35.20
N LEU A 31 -3.14 7.84 36.46
CA LEU A 31 -3.44 6.45 36.83
C LEU A 31 -4.94 6.10 36.70
N MET A 32 -5.84 7.07 36.87
CA MET A 32 -7.27 6.89 36.59
C MET A 32 -7.59 6.86 35.08
N VAL A 33 -6.80 7.53 34.24
CA VAL A 33 -6.95 7.48 32.78
C VAL A 33 -6.38 6.18 32.19
N LEU A 34 -5.36 5.58 32.83
CA LEU A 34 -4.79 4.29 32.41
C LEU A 34 -5.65 3.06 32.79
N LEU A 35 -6.61 3.20 33.71
CA LEU A 35 -7.53 2.13 34.11
C LEU A 35 -8.91 2.23 33.42
N GLY A 36 -9.13 3.24 32.59
CA GLY A 36 -10.35 3.45 31.80
C GLY A 36 -10.29 2.85 30.38
N SER A 37 -9.39 1.91 30.13
CA SER A 37 -9.32 1.18 28.86
C SER A 37 -10.42 0.12 28.82
N GLY A 38 -11.60 0.53 28.35
CA GLY A 38 -12.65 -0.37 27.92
C GLY A 38 -13.57 0.40 26.99
N LEU A 39 -13.70 -0.08 25.76
CA LEU A 39 -14.51 0.44 24.65
C LEU A 39 -13.76 1.37 23.68
N CYS A 40 -12.84 0.76 22.91
CA CYS A 40 -12.58 1.20 21.55
C CYS A 40 -13.84 0.91 20.72
N ILE A 41 -14.55 1.94 20.29
CA ILE A 41 -15.51 1.82 19.19
C ILE A 41 -14.74 2.13 17.91
N ALA A 42 -14.36 1.08 17.19
CA ALA A 42 -13.97 1.17 15.79
C ALA A 42 -15.23 1.44 14.94
N GLN A 43 -15.17 2.37 13.99
CA GLN A 43 -16.11 2.40 12.86
C GLN A 43 -15.22 2.25 11.60
N VAL A 44 -15.26 1.18 10.81
CA VAL A 44 -16.38 0.56 10.08
C VAL A 44 -16.84 1.51 8.99
N GLY A 45 -16.92 1.02 7.74
CA GLY A 45 -17.66 1.65 6.65
C GLY A 45 -19.10 1.93 7.07
N GLU A 46 -20.02 2.21 6.15
CA GLU A 46 -21.43 2.38 6.57
C GLU A 46 -21.84 1.20 7.48
N ILE A 47 -22.09 1.46 8.77
CA ILE A 47 -22.27 0.37 9.74
C ILE A 47 -23.51 -0.37 9.24
N PRO A 48 -23.37 -1.66 8.91
CA PRO A 48 -24.50 -2.41 8.42
C PRO A 48 -25.60 -2.31 9.47
N THR A 49 -26.76 -1.81 9.06
CA THR A 49 -27.88 -1.67 9.97
C THR A 49 -28.36 -3.06 10.38
N LEU A 50 -29.14 -3.15 11.45
CA LEU A 50 -29.73 -4.45 11.82
C LEU A 50 -30.55 -5.05 10.67
N GLU A 51 -31.19 -4.19 9.87
CA GLU A 51 -31.93 -4.59 8.67
C GLU A 51 -30.99 -5.17 7.59
N ASP A 52 -29.83 -4.57 7.34
CA ASP A 52 -28.85 -5.10 6.39
C ASP A 52 -28.26 -6.44 6.86
N MET A 53 -27.95 -6.57 8.16
CA MET A 53 -27.44 -7.81 8.75
C MET A 53 -28.48 -8.93 8.70
N GLN A 54 -29.75 -8.61 8.95
CA GLN A 54 -30.86 -9.56 8.85
C GLN A 54 -31.18 -9.92 7.41
N PHE A 55 -31.00 -9.00 6.46
CA PHE A 55 -31.14 -9.28 5.03
C PHE A 55 -30.09 -10.29 4.55
N VAL A 56 -28.82 -10.09 4.94
CA VAL A 56 -27.69 -10.94 4.50
C VAL A 56 -27.61 -12.26 5.28
N MET A 57 -28.12 -12.30 6.51
CA MET A 57 -28.12 -13.48 7.38
C MET A 57 -29.50 -13.61 8.08
N PRO A 58 -30.56 -14.01 7.35
CA PRO A 58 -31.94 -14.03 7.86
C PRO A 58 -32.16 -15.05 8.97
N ASN A 59 -31.24 -16.00 9.07
CA ASN A 59 -31.27 -17.14 9.96
C ASN A 59 -30.73 -16.85 11.37
N ALA A 60 -30.19 -15.65 11.62
CA ALA A 60 -29.61 -15.24 12.89
C ALA A 60 -30.64 -14.56 13.80
N ASP A 61 -30.57 -14.87 15.10
CA ASP A 61 -31.37 -14.22 16.14
C ASP A 61 -30.60 -13.06 16.81
N SER A 62 -29.26 -13.08 16.76
CA SER A 62 -28.41 -12.04 17.32
C SER A 62 -27.04 -11.95 16.64
N TYR A 63 -26.36 -10.81 16.82
CA TYR A 63 -25.08 -10.50 16.19
C TYR A 63 -24.07 -9.97 17.22
N SER A 64 -22.78 -10.28 17.06
CA SER A 64 -21.70 -9.71 17.88
C SER A 64 -21.30 -8.32 17.41
N GLU A 65 -20.50 -7.61 18.22
CA GLU A 65 -19.70 -6.51 17.71
C GLU A 65 -18.65 -7.02 16.71
N LYS A 66 -18.28 -6.16 15.75
CA LYS A 66 -17.26 -6.46 14.75
C LYS A 66 -15.90 -6.63 15.43
N SER A 67 -15.23 -7.75 15.21
CA SER A 67 -13.97 -8.10 15.89
C SER A 67 -13.16 -9.11 15.09
N GLY A 68 -11.85 -9.20 15.37
CA GLY A 68 -10.94 -10.16 14.74
C GLY A 68 -10.10 -9.58 13.59
N SER A 69 -9.35 -10.45 12.91
CA SER A 69 -8.46 -10.14 11.78
C SER A 69 -8.52 -11.29 10.75
N PRO A 70 -9.17 -11.12 9.58
CA PRO A 70 -9.92 -9.93 9.14
C PRO A 70 -11.15 -9.65 10.03
N PRO A 71 -11.63 -8.40 10.11
CA PRO A 71 -12.68 -8.04 11.07
C PRO A 71 -14.07 -8.55 10.62
N VAL A 72 -14.73 -9.33 11.48
CA VAL A 72 -16.03 -9.98 11.20
C VAL A 72 -17.06 -9.74 12.30
N ILE A 73 -18.34 -9.80 11.94
CA ILE A 73 -19.50 -9.83 12.84
C ILE A 73 -19.96 -11.29 12.94
N ARG A 74 -20.08 -11.84 14.15
CA ARG A 74 -20.56 -13.21 14.36
C ARG A 74 -22.07 -13.24 14.46
N ALA A 75 -22.70 -14.16 13.73
CA ALA A 75 -24.14 -14.39 13.76
C ALA A 75 -24.47 -15.63 14.59
N TYR A 76 -25.46 -15.51 15.49
CA TYR A 76 -25.89 -16.58 16.37
C TYR A 76 -27.36 -16.92 16.21
N ARG A 77 -27.70 -18.19 16.42
CA ARG A 77 -29.06 -18.72 16.51
C ARG A 77 -29.28 -19.37 17.86
N ASN A 78 -30.43 -19.12 18.48
CA ASN A 78 -30.77 -19.76 19.74
C ASN A 78 -31.24 -21.20 19.49
N ASN A 79 -30.62 -22.15 20.17
CA ASN A 79 -31.08 -23.54 20.16
C ASN A 79 -32.29 -23.75 21.09
N ALA A 80 -32.88 -24.96 21.04
CA ALA A 80 -34.06 -25.30 21.84
C ALA A 80 -33.83 -25.21 23.37
N SER A 81 -32.58 -25.17 23.81
CA SER A 81 -32.15 -25.01 25.22
C SER A 81 -31.91 -23.54 25.60
N GLY A 82 -31.98 -22.61 24.64
CA GLY A 82 -31.73 -21.18 24.84
C GLY A 82 -30.26 -20.76 24.79
N GLU A 83 -29.35 -21.63 24.36
CA GLU A 83 -27.94 -21.30 24.12
C GLU A 83 -27.75 -20.79 22.69
N ALA A 84 -26.86 -19.81 22.53
CA ALA A 84 -26.60 -19.14 21.26
C ALA A 84 -25.50 -19.87 20.48
N ASP A 85 -25.89 -20.63 19.46
CA ASP A 85 -24.98 -21.35 18.58
C ASP A 85 -24.50 -20.43 17.45
N LEU A 86 -23.19 -20.41 17.17
CA LEU A 86 -22.63 -19.67 16.05
C LEU A 86 -23.08 -20.32 14.74
N ILE A 87 -23.63 -19.53 13.83
CA ILE A 87 -24.13 -20.02 12.53
C ILE A 87 -23.34 -19.46 11.34
N GLY A 88 -22.58 -18.38 11.53
CA GLY A 88 -21.82 -17.76 10.44
C GLY A 88 -21.20 -16.42 10.81
N TYR A 89 -20.64 -15.77 9.79
CA TYR A 89 -19.93 -14.50 9.88
C TYR A 89 -20.47 -13.50 8.85
N LEU A 90 -20.45 -12.22 9.18
CA LEU A 90 -20.71 -11.12 8.25
C LEU A 90 -19.48 -10.20 8.19
N PHE A 91 -19.17 -9.68 7.02
CA PHE A 91 -18.02 -8.79 6.80
C PHE A 91 -18.30 -7.86 5.62
N ALA A 92 -17.62 -6.72 5.58
CA ALA A 92 -17.73 -5.80 4.45
C ALA A 92 -16.45 -5.86 3.61
N THR A 93 -16.59 -5.87 2.28
CA THR A 93 -15.46 -5.93 1.35
C THR A 93 -14.39 -4.85 1.57
N PRO A 94 -14.68 -3.60 2.01
CA PRO A 94 -13.65 -2.59 2.25
C PRO A 94 -12.72 -2.91 3.42
N ASP A 95 -13.13 -3.79 4.35
CA ASP A 95 -12.25 -4.20 5.44
C ASP A 95 -11.19 -5.22 5.02
N LEU A 96 -11.26 -5.72 3.78
CA LEU A 96 -10.42 -6.78 3.24
C LEU A 96 -9.76 -6.31 1.93
N PRO A 97 -8.66 -5.54 2.00
CA PRO A 97 -7.96 -5.06 0.81
C PRO A 97 -7.34 -6.22 0.00
N PRO A 98 -7.08 -6.03 -1.32
CA PRO A 98 -7.31 -4.81 -2.10
C PRO A 98 -8.80 -4.58 -2.45
N GLU A 99 -9.23 -3.32 -2.41
CA GLU A 99 -10.58 -2.94 -2.84
C GLU A 99 -10.73 -3.04 -4.36
N GLU A 100 -11.81 -3.68 -4.82
CA GLU A 100 -12.13 -3.75 -6.24
C GLU A 100 -12.84 -2.47 -6.70
N ILE A 101 -12.26 -1.83 -7.73
CA ILE A 101 -12.75 -0.55 -8.24
C ILE A 101 -13.76 -0.82 -9.36
N GLY A 102 -14.97 -0.28 -9.19
CA GLY A 102 -15.98 -0.23 -10.25
C GLY A 102 -15.58 0.73 -11.37
N TYR A 103 -16.52 1.15 -12.20
CA TYR A 103 -16.20 2.06 -13.31
C TYR A 103 -15.77 3.46 -12.82
N SER A 104 -16.20 3.89 -11.62
CA SER A 104 -15.87 5.22 -11.09
C SER A 104 -15.24 5.25 -9.69
N ALA A 105 -15.47 4.25 -8.85
CA ALA A 105 -14.97 4.18 -7.46
C ALA A 105 -15.07 2.74 -6.91
N PRO A 106 -14.44 2.43 -5.76
CA PRO A 106 -14.67 1.18 -5.03
C PRO A 106 -16.15 0.93 -4.74
N VAL A 107 -16.52 -0.34 -4.68
CA VAL A 107 -17.89 -0.80 -4.36
C VAL A 107 -17.87 -1.54 -3.03
N GLU A 108 -18.63 -1.03 -2.06
CA GLU A 108 -18.71 -1.56 -0.70
C GLU A 108 -19.86 -2.55 -0.59
N VAL A 109 -19.56 -3.77 -0.17
CA VAL A 109 -20.54 -4.87 -0.11
C VAL A 109 -20.45 -5.56 1.24
N LEU A 110 -21.59 -5.67 1.93
CA LEU A 110 -21.77 -6.56 3.08
C LEU A 110 -22.03 -7.98 2.59
N VAL A 111 -21.32 -8.94 3.15
CA VAL A 111 -21.38 -10.35 2.76
C VAL A 111 -21.61 -11.20 4.00
N GLY A 112 -22.48 -12.20 3.88
CA GLY A 112 -22.74 -13.19 4.92
C GLY A 112 -22.24 -14.55 4.47
N ILE A 113 -21.58 -15.27 5.36
CA ILE A 113 -21.03 -16.60 5.12
C ILE A 113 -21.38 -17.54 6.28
N ASP A 114 -21.83 -18.75 5.98
CA ASP A 114 -22.07 -19.79 6.98
C ASP A 114 -20.77 -20.53 7.37
N LEU A 115 -20.88 -21.46 8.32
CA LEU A 115 -19.73 -22.25 8.78
C LEU A 115 -19.21 -23.27 7.74
N ALA A 116 -19.97 -23.57 6.69
CA ALA A 116 -19.54 -24.44 5.60
C ALA A 116 -18.82 -23.66 4.47
N GLY A 117 -18.70 -22.33 4.60
CA GLY A 117 -18.13 -21.47 3.57
C GLY A 117 -19.13 -21.11 2.47
N THR A 118 -20.42 -21.22 2.72
CA THR A 118 -21.48 -20.87 1.77
C THR A 118 -21.99 -19.47 2.06
N LEU A 119 -22.13 -18.65 1.02
CA LEU A 119 -22.68 -17.31 1.13
C LEU A 119 -24.17 -17.37 1.44
N THR A 120 -24.58 -16.66 2.48
CA THR A 120 -25.99 -16.55 2.89
C THR A 120 -26.70 -15.37 2.23
N GLY A 121 -25.93 -14.43 1.66
CA GLY A 121 -26.43 -13.28 0.93
C GLY A 121 -25.38 -12.18 0.81
N ILE A 122 -25.65 -11.18 -0.03
CA ILE A 122 -24.86 -9.96 -0.13
C ILE A 122 -25.76 -8.71 -0.17
N LYS A 123 -25.24 -7.57 0.27
CA LYS A 123 -25.89 -6.27 0.18
C LYS A 123 -24.87 -5.21 -0.21
N VAL A 124 -25.13 -4.45 -1.28
CA VAL A 124 -24.24 -3.34 -1.65
C VAL A 124 -24.59 -2.15 -0.77
N LEU A 125 -23.68 -1.81 0.15
CA LEU A 125 -23.87 -0.72 1.11
C LEU A 125 -23.69 0.62 0.40
N PHE A 126 -22.54 0.78 -0.26
CA PHE A 126 -22.19 2.04 -0.91
C PHE A 126 -21.49 1.81 -2.24
N TYR A 127 -21.83 2.64 -3.22
CA TYR A 127 -21.13 2.68 -4.49
C TYR A 127 -21.34 4.03 -5.19
N ARG A 128 -20.32 4.46 -5.94
CA ARG A 128 -20.37 5.65 -6.79
C ARG A 128 -20.18 5.25 -8.24
N GLU A 129 -21.21 5.46 -9.05
CA GLU A 129 -21.20 5.13 -10.47
C GLU A 129 -21.78 6.23 -11.34
N SER A 130 -21.19 6.40 -12.52
CA SER A 130 -21.60 7.42 -13.50
C SER A 130 -23.07 7.27 -13.92
N TYR A 131 -23.59 6.04 -13.91
CA TYR A 131 -24.97 5.73 -14.30
C TYR A 131 -26.00 5.78 -13.16
N LYS A 132 -25.57 5.87 -11.89
CA LYS A 132 -26.49 5.87 -10.72
C LYS A 132 -27.48 7.04 -10.77
N SER A 133 -27.06 8.21 -11.26
CA SER A 133 -27.90 9.40 -11.40
C SER A 133 -29.00 9.28 -12.46
N ILE A 134 -28.86 8.35 -13.43
CA ILE A 134 -29.77 8.18 -14.56
C ILE A 134 -30.62 6.90 -14.41
N ARG A 135 -30.06 5.83 -13.83
CA ARG A 135 -30.70 4.51 -13.71
C ARG A 135 -31.14 4.13 -12.28
N GLY A 136 -30.85 4.96 -11.29
CA GLY A 136 -31.12 4.64 -9.89
C GLY A 136 -30.16 3.57 -9.34
N ASP A 137 -30.57 2.91 -8.26
CA ASP A 137 -29.80 1.83 -7.63
C ASP A 137 -29.93 0.52 -8.40
N PHE A 138 -29.23 0.46 -9.54
CA PHE A 138 -29.30 -0.69 -10.45
C PHE A 138 -28.51 -1.92 -9.94
N ILE A 139 -27.70 -1.79 -8.88
CA ILE A 139 -26.90 -2.91 -8.36
C ILE A 139 -27.63 -3.61 -7.22
N ASN A 140 -28.34 -2.87 -6.35
CA ASN A 140 -29.18 -3.46 -5.31
C ASN A 140 -30.55 -3.94 -5.80
N THR A 141 -30.73 -4.15 -7.11
CA THR A 141 -31.93 -4.84 -7.62
C THR A 141 -31.89 -6.29 -7.19
N GLU A 142 -32.95 -6.83 -6.57
CA GLU A 142 -33.06 -8.22 -6.07
C GLU A 142 -32.31 -9.24 -6.96
N TYR A 143 -32.54 -9.18 -8.28
CA TYR A 143 -31.88 -10.07 -9.25
C TYR A 143 -30.34 -10.23 -9.15
N PHE A 144 -29.57 -9.17 -8.90
CA PHE A 144 -28.10 -9.26 -8.96
C PHE A 144 -27.48 -9.78 -7.64
N PRO A 145 -27.80 -9.23 -6.46
CA PRO A 145 -27.36 -9.76 -5.17
C PRO A 145 -27.84 -11.19 -4.88
N ASP A 146 -29.07 -11.55 -5.27
CA ASP A 146 -29.66 -12.86 -4.95
C ASP A 146 -28.90 -14.02 -5.62
N GLN A 147 -28.16 -13.76 -6.71
CA GLN A 147 -27.34 -14.77 -7.37
C GLN A 147 -26.16 -15.25 -6.51
N PHE A 148 -25.77 -14.50 -5.49
CA PHE A 148 -24.71 -14.89 -4.57
C PHE A 148 -25.22 -15.79 -3.43
N GLU A 149 -26.53 -15.87 -3.21
CA GLU A 149 -27.11 -16.74 -2.19
C GLU A 149 -26.83 -18.22 -2.50
N ALA A 150 -26.48 -18.99 -1.47
CA ALA A 150 -26.15 -20.42 -1.55
C ALA A 150 -24.90 -20.77 -2.39
N LYS A 151 -24.12 -19.79 -2.83
CA LYS A 151 -22.83 -20.04 -3.49
C LYS A 151 -21.72 -20.33 -2.50
N ASN A 152 -20.89 -21.32 -2.77
CA ASN A 152 -19.76 -21.64 -1.90
C ASN A 152 -18.50 -20.82 -2.26
N VAL A 153 -17.67 -20.46 -1.28
CA VAL A 153 -16.43 -19.69 -1.51
C VAL A 153 -15.38 -20.40 -2.40
N SER A 154 -15.53 -21.72 -2.56
CA SER A 154 -14.75 -22.51 -3.51
C SER A 154 -15.11 -22.26 -4.98
N GLU A 155 -16.29 -21.71 -5.27
CA GLU A 155 -16.67 -21.30 -6.63
C GLU A 155 -15.89 -20.05 -7.09
N GLU A 156 -15.85 -19.78 -8.40
CA GLU A 156 -15.01 -18.73 -9.00
C GLU A 156 -15.68 -17.35 -9.11
N PHE A 157 -17.02 -17.28 -8.99
CA PHE A 157 -17.85 -16.07 -9.08
C PHE A 157 -17.59 -15.25 -10.36
N ARG A 158 -17.38 -15.91 -11.50
CA ARG A 158 -17.10 -15.25 -12.78
C ARG A 158 -18.37 -14.67 -13.39
N ILE A 159 -18.30 -13.39 -13.80
CA ILE A 159 -19.38 -12.73 -14.52
C ILE A 159 -19.61 -13.39 -15.89
N GLY A 160 -20.87 -13.69 -16.18
CA GLY A 160 -21.30 -14.43 -17.38
C GLY A 160 -21.31 -15.94 -17.19
N ARG A 161 -20.56 -16.48 -16.22
CA ARG A 161 -20.47 -17.93 -15.97
C ARG A 161 -21.25 -18.36 -14.74
N ASP A 162 -20.84 -17.82 -13.59
CA ASP A 162 -21.38 -18.17 -12.29
C ASP A 162 -22.42 -17.15 -11.83
N ILE A 163 -22.30 -15.91 -12.34
CA ILE A 163 -23.12 -14.74 -11.98
C ILE A 163 -23.41 -13.93 -13.24
N ASP A 164 -24.67 -13.66 -13.52
CA ASP A 164 -25.10 -12.80 -14.61
C ASP A 164 -24.69 -11.34 -14.36
N GLY A 165 -23.98 -10.77 -15.33
CA GLY A 165 -23.60 -9.37 -15.30
C GLY A 165 -24.76 -8.42 -15.63
N ILE A 166 -24.69 -7.18 -15.13
CA ILE A 166 -25.69 -6.17 -15.45
C ILE A 166 -25.36 -5.54 -16.80
N SER A 167 -26.31 -5.55 -17.73
CA SER A 167 -26.17 -4.97 -19.06
C SER A 167 -25.71 -3.49 -19.02
N ARG A 168 -24.54 -3.23 -19.62
CA ARG A 168 -23.83 -1.92 -19.66
C ARG A 168 -23.23 -1.46 -18.33
N ALA A 169 -23.11 -2.34 -17.35
CA ALA A 169 -22.44 -2.10 -16.07
C ALA A 169 -21.42 -3.22 -15.75
N THR A 170 -20.81 -3.80 -16.79
CA THR A 170 -20.00 -5.02 -16.65
C THR A 170 -18.76 -4.83 -15.77
N ILE A 171 -18.09 -3.66 -15.83
CA ILE A 171 -16.94 -3.35 -14.96
C ILE A 171 -17.37 -3.33 -13.50
N THR A 172 -18.54 -2.76 -13.21
CA THR A 172 -19.07 -2.68 -11.85
C THR A 172 -19.55 -4.03 -11.34
N SER A 173 -20.25 -4.82 -12.17
CA SER A 173 -20.64 -6.20 -11.83
C SER A 173 -19.41 -7.07 -11.55
N TRP A 174 -18.37 -6.95 -12.37
CA TRP A 174 -17.09 -7.65 -12.17
C TRP A 174 -16.41 -7.25 -10.87
N ALA A 175 -16.37 -5.95 -10.55
CA ALA A 175 -15.79 -5.46 -9.31
C ALA A 175 -16.52 -6.00 -8.06
N VAL A 176 -17.85 -6.03 -8.08
CA VAL A 176 -18.65 -6.63 -6.99
C VAL A 176 -18.37 -8.12 -6.86
N ALA A 177 -18.46 -8.88 -7.96
CA ALA A 177 -18.28 -10.33 -7.91
C ALA A 177 -16.88 -10.71 -7.43
N ARG A 178 -15.84 -10.05 -7.95
CA ARG A 178 -14.44 -10.26 -7.54
C ARG A 178 -14.19 -9.80 -6.11
N GLY A 179 -14.77 -8.67 -5.69
CA GLY A 179 -14.62 -8.14 -4.33
C GLY A 179 -15.25 -9.07 -3.29
N VAL A 180 -16.49 -9.52 -3.53
CA VAL A 180 -17.17 -10.51 -2.70
C VAL A 180 -16.36 -11.81 -2.63
N ARG A 181 -15.90 -12.32 -3.79
CA ARG A 181 -15.07 -13.53 -3.87
C ARG A 181 -13.82 -13.43 -3.01
N ASN A 182 -13.02 -12.39 -3.22
CA ASN A 182 -11.73 -12.24 -2.56
C ASN A 182 -11.91 -12.04 -1.05
N ALA A 183 -12.87 -11.20 -0.64
CA ALA A 183 -13.18 -10.97 0.76
C ALA A 183 -13.70 -12.24 1.46
N ALA A 184 -14.63 -12.97 0.83
CA ALA A 184 -15.18 -14.20 1.40
C ALA A 184 -14.13 -15.29 1.58
N ARG A 185 -13.20 -15.42 0.63
CA ARG A 185 -12.08 -16.34 0.71
C ARG A 185 -11.10 -15.98 1.83
N GLN A 186 -10.77 -14.70 2.00
CA GLN A 186 -9.93 -14.24 3.12
C GLN A 186 -10.58 -14.54 4.48
N VAL A 187 -11.90 -14.33 4.61
CA VAL A 187 -12.64 -14.66 5.83
C VAL A 187 -12.69 -16.17 6.06
N ALA A 188 -12.96 -16.96 5.03
CA ALA A 188 -13.00 -18.40 5.13
C ALA A 188 -11.64 -18.98 5.58
N LEU A 189 -10.52 -18.48 5.05
CA LEU A 189 -9.18 -18.92 5.47
C LEU A 189 -8.88 -18.61 6.93
N ALA A 190 -9.35 -17.46 7.43
CA ALA A 190 -9.07 -17.04 8.80
C ALA A 190 -10.02 -17.65 9.85
N TYR A 191 -11.28 -17.92 9.48
CA TYR A 191 -12.34 -18.29 10.43
C TYR A 191 -12.96 -19.66 10.20
N LEU A 192 -12.71 -20.29 9.05
CA LEU A 192 -13.26 -21.58 8.65
C LEU A 192 -12.14 -22.56 8.23
N PRO A 193 -11.21 -22.90 9.14
CA PRO A 193 -10.06 -23.76 8.82
C PRO A 193 -10.48 -25.18 8.39
N ASP A 194 -11.66 -25.64 8.84
CA ASP A 194 -12.23 -26.95 8.49
C ASP A 194 -13.12 -26.90 7.23
N SER A 195 -13.25 -25.74 6.58
CA SER A 195 -14.06 -25.63 5.36
C SER A 195 -13.41 -26.37 4.19
N ALA A 196 -14.24 -26.86 3.26
CA ALA A 196 -13.78 -27.46 2.02
C ALA A 196 -12.84 -26.52 1.23
N TYR A 197 -13.06 -25.21 1.35
CA TYR A 197 -12.23 -24.19 0.71
C TYR A 197 -10.86 -24.02 1.36
N ALA A 198 -10.76 -24.06 2.70
CA ALA A 198 -9.45 -24.01 3.36
C ALA A 198 -8.60 -25.24 3.00
N ALA A 199 -9.24 -26.42 2.95
CA ALA A 199 -8.61 -27.65 2.48
C ALA A 199 -8.16 -27.56 1.00
N SER A 200 -9.03 -27.04 0.11
CA SER A 200 -8.68 -26.88 -1.30
C SER A 200 -7.61 -25.81 -1.53
N THR A 201 -7.61 -24.74 -0.73
CA THR A 201 -6.60 -23.66 -0.85
C THR A 201 -5.21 -24.17 -0.51
N ASN A 202 -5.08 -25.05 0.49
CA ASN A 202 -3.80 -25.70 0.78
C ASN A 202 -3.33 -26.55 -0.42
N SER A 203 -4.24 -27.29 -1.07
CA SER A 203 -3.89 -28.02 -2.29
C SER A 203 -3.58 -27.11 -3.48
N ASP A 204 -4.29 -25.99 -3.65
CA ASP A 204 -4.08 -25.04 -4.74
C ASP A 204 -2.75 -24.31 -4.57
N ALA A 205 -2.46 -23.82 -3.36
CA ALA A 205 -1.18 -23.18 -3.02
C ALA A 205 -0.02 -24.13 -3.31
N MET A 206 -0.15 -25.40 -2.93
CA MET A 206 0.84 -26.43 -3.21
C MET A 206 1.00 -26.71 -4.70
N ALA A 207 -0.11 -26.83 -5.45
CA ALA A 207 -0.07 -27.03 -6.89
C ALA A 207 0.58 -25.84 -7.62
N LEU A 208 0.24 -24.61 -7.22
CA LEU A 208 0.85 -23.39 -7.74
C LEU A 208 2.34 -23.34 -7.41
N GLN A 209 2.76 -23.74 -6.20
CA GLN A 209 4.16 -23.82 -5.82
C GLN A 209 4.94 -24.81 -6.70
N ILE A 210 4.38 -26.01 -6.95
CA ILE A 210 4.96 -27.02 -7.83
C ILE A 210 5.13 -26.46 -9.25
N LEU A 211 4.10 -25.78 -9.79
CA LEU A 211 4.16 -25.21 -11.13
C LEU A 211 5.10 -24.01 -11.22
N GLN A 212 5.13 -23.15 -10.21
CA GLN A 212 6.01 -21.98 -10.16
C GLN A 212 7.49 -22.38 -10.10
N ALA A 213 7.81 -23.49 -9.41
CA ALA A 213 9.16 -24.03 -9.34
C ALA A 213 9.68 -24.56 -10.69
N GLN A 214 8.80 -24.97 -11.61
CA GLN A 214 9.22 -25.48 -12.92
C GLN A 214 9.83 -24.38 -13.81
N SER A 215 10.96 -24.69 -14.42
CA SER A 215 11.54 -23.96 -15.54
C SER A 215 10.67 -24.11 -16.81
N TRP A 216 10.90 -23.25 -17.80
CA TRP A 216 10.20 -23.32 -19.08
C TRP A 216 10.38 -24.69 -19.76
N GLU A 217 11.59 -25.23 -19.70
CA GLU A 217 11.93 -26.54 -20.24
C GLU A 217 11.22 -27.69 -19.50
N GLU A 218 11.11 -27.62 -18.18
CA GLU A 218 10.36 -28.59 -17.38
C GLU A 218 8.86 -28.50 -17.65
N MET A 219 8.31 -27.29 -17.86
CA MET A 219 6.90 -27.10 -18.24
C MET A 219 6.58 -27.66 -19.64
N MET A 220 7.57 -27.68 -20.56
CA MET A 220 7.42 -28.39 -21.83
C MET A 220 7.44 -29.91 -21.64
N GLN A 221 8.27 -30.41 -20.74
CA GLN A 221 8.34 -31.85 -20.44
C GLN A 221 7.10 -32.37 -19.70
N SER A 222 6.52 -31.56 -18.82
CA SER A 222 5.27 -31.88 -18.11
C SER A 222 4.03 -31.79 -19.02
N GLY A 223 4.19 -31.29 -20.24
CA GLY A 223 3.10 -31.10 -21.20
C GLY A 223 2.24 -29.85 -20.95
N LEU A 224 2.55 -29.06 -19.91
CA LEU A 224 1.86 -27.80 -19.66
C LEU A 224 2.02 -26.84 -20.83
N ILE A 225 3.23 -26.76 -21.37
CA ILE A 225 3.57 -25.96 -22.54
C ILE A 225 3.77 -26.89 -23.74
N SER A 226 3.07 -26.61 -24.83
CA SER A 226 3.22 -27.34 -26.09
C SER A 226 3.40 -26.35 -27.23
N THR A 227 4.27 -26.67 -28.19
CA THR A 227 4.57 -25.79 -29.32
C THR A 227 4.14 -26.41 -30.65
N LEU A 228 3.72 -25.55 -31.58
CA LEU A 228 3.34 -25.90 -32.94
C LEU A 228 4.07 -24.97 -33.91
N SER A 229 4.98 -25.54 -34.70
CA SER A 229 5.71 -24.81 -35.74
C SER A 229 5.11 -25.08 -37.10
N ILE A 230 4.77 -24.02 -37.82
CA ILE A 230 4.18 -24.09 -39.15
C ILE A 230 5.15 -23.45 -40.13
N ILE A 231 5.66 -24.27 -41.05
CA ILE A 231 6.50 -23.83 -42.16
C ILE A 231 5.58 -23.36 -43.29
N GLN A 232 5.73 -22.09 -43.67
CA GLN A 232 4.94 -21.46 -44.73
C GLN A 232 5.56 -21.74 -46.11
N PRO A 233 4.82 -21.55 -47.22
CA PRO A 233 5.32 -21.80 -48.57
C PRO A 233 6.59 -21.01 -48.94
N ASP A 234 6.83 -19.88 -48.28
CA ASP A 234 8.01 -19.03 -48.46
C ASP A 234 9.16 -19.37 -47.49
N ALA A 235 9.09 -20.53 -46.82
CA ALA A 235 10.01 -21.01 -45.79
C ALA A 235 10.08 -20.16 -44.51
N SER A 236 9.23 -19.14 -44.36
CA SER A 236 9.04 -18.48 -43.08
C SER A 236 8.33 -19.40 -42.09
N VAL A 237 8.58 -19.22 -40.79
CA VAL A 237 8.07 -20.10 -39.74
C VAL A 237 7.18 -19.30 -38.79
N LEU A 238 5.97 -19.80 -38.57
CA LEU A 238 5.07 -19.37 -37.50
C LEU A 238 5.21 -20.35 -36.34
N ASN A 239 5.71 -19.87 -35.20
CA ASN A 239 5.78 -20.64 -33.97
C ASN A 239 4.62 -20.23 -33.07
N MET A 240 3.81 -21.21 -32.70
CA MET A 240 2.73 -21.02 -31.74
C MET A 240 3.02 -21.83 -30.48
N THR A 241 2.79 -21.23 -29.33
CA THR A 241 2.96 -21.86 -28.02
C THR A 241 1.61 -21.90 -27.34
N PHE A 242 1.27 -23.04 -26.76
CA PHE A 242 0.01 -23.27 -26.10
C PHE A 242 0.24 -23.72 -24.66
N ALA A 243 -0.49 -23.11 -23.73
CA ALA A 243 -0.45 -23.53 -22.33
C ALA A 243 -1.78 -23.29 -21.63
N PHE A 244 -2.23 -24.25 -20.83
CA PHE A 244 -3.44 -24.10 -20.05
C PHE A 244 -3.26 -23.06 -18.94
N MET A 245 -4.25 -22.17 -18.77
CA MET A 245 -4.23 -21.11 -17.74
C MET A 245 -5.64 -20.81 -17.20
N GLY A 246 -6.46 -21.86 -17.06
CA GLY A 246 -7.85 -21.73 -16.60
C GLY A 246 -8.01 -21.32 -15.14
N HIS A 247 -6.96 -21.48 -14.33
CA HIS A 247 -6.91 -21.06 -12.93
C HIS A 247 -6.17 -19.73 -12.78
N ASP A 248 -6.69 -18.83 -11.92
CA ASP A 248 -6.20 -17.46 -11.76
C ASP A 248 -4.69 -17.44 -11.44
N GLY A 249 -4.26 -18.16 -10.39
CA GLY A 249 -2.85 -18.21 -10.00
C GLY A 249 -1.92 -18.81 -11.07
N LEU A 250 -2.40 -19.76 -11.87
CA LEU A 250 -1.61 -20.34 -12.96
C LEU A 250 -1.45 -19.33 -14.09
N GLY A 251 -2.51 -18.59 -14.40
CA GLY A 251 -2.47 -17.47 -15.32
C GLY A 251 -1.46 -16.41 -14.93
N GLU A 252 -1.47 -15.98 -13.67
CA GLU A 252 -0.52 -14.99 -13.15
C GLU A 252 0.94 -15.48 -13.23
N ILE A 253 1.20 -16.76 -12.90
CA ILE A 253 2.53 -17.36 -13.10
C ILE A 253 2.96 -17.31 -14.57
N MET A 254 2.03 -17.61 -15.49
CA MET A 254 2.34 -17.71 -16.91
C MET A 254 2.60 -16.34 -17.54
N VAL A 255 1.73 -15.35 -17.33
CA VAL A 255 1.77 -14.07 -18.07
C VAL A 255 1.96 -12.82 -17.21
N GLY A 256 1.94 -12.94 -15.88
CA GLY A 256 1.97 -11.84 -14.93
C GLY A 256 0.58 -11.36 -14.50
N THR A 257 0.49 -10.79 -13.30
CA THR A 257 -0.78 -10.42 -12.64
C THR A 257 -1.58 -9.40 -13.44
N ASP A 258 -0.95 -8.34 -13.92
CA ASP A 258 -1.63 -7.27 -14.67
C ASP A 258 -2.16 -7.75 -16.03
N ASP A 259 -1.33 -8.51 -16.76
CA ASP A 259 -1.66 -9.03 -18.08
C ASP A 259 -2.77 -10.08 -18.00
N TYR A 260 -2.71 -10.98 -17.01
CA TYR A 260 -3.77 -11.95 -16.76
C TYR A 260 -5.09 -11.27 -16.34
N SER A 261 -5.04 -10.34 -15.39
CA SER A 261 -6.23 -9.62 -14.90
C SER A 261 -6.94 -8.84 -16.02
N ARG A 262 -6.18 -8.22 -16.94
CA ARG A 262 -6.77 -7.59 -18.14
C ARG A 262 -7.39 -8.61 -19.08
N ALA A 263 -6.70 -9.70 -19.38
CA ALA A 263 -7.18 -10.73 -20.29
C ALA A 263 -8.45 -11.41 -19.76
N ASP A 264 -8.47 -11.77 -18.48
CA ASP A 264 -9.63 -12.36 -17.79
C ASP A 264 -10.85 -11.43 -17.88
N ARG A 265 -10.69 -10.17 -17.50
CA ARG A 265 -11.77 -9.17 -17.61
C ARG A 265 -12.26 -8.98 -19.03
N GLU A 266 -11.38 -8.98 -20.02
CA GLU A 266 -11.78 -8.89 -21.44
C GLU A 266 -12.53 -10.15 -21.89
N ALA A 267 -12.11 -11.33 -21.43
CA ALA A 267 -12.74 -12.61 -21.74
C ALA A 267 -14.14 -12.70 -21.14
N SER A 268 -14.31 -12.36 -19.85
CA SER A 268 -15.62 -12.35 -19.18
C SER A 268 -16.60 -11.36 -19.82
N ASN A 269 -16.11 -10.31 -20.48
CA ASN A 269 -16.97 -9.38 -21.23
C ASN A 269 -17.47 -9.93 -22.57
N ARG A 270 -16.86 -11.01 -23.08
CA ARG A 270 -17.12 -11.55 -24.43
C ARG A 270 -17.79 -12.92 -24.43
N VAL A 271 -17.52 -13.74 -23.42
CA VAL A 271 -18.02 -15.10 -23.31
C VAL A 271 -18.32 -15.50 -21.87
N ASP A 272 -19.40 -16.25 -21.77
CA ASP A 272 -20.07 -16.66 -20.54
C ASP A 272 -19.54 -18.01 -19.99
N ASN A 273 -18.73 -18.73 -20.78
CA ASN A 273 -18.19 -20.02 -20.35
C ASN A 273 -16.84 -20.33 -20.98
N GLY A 274 -16.07 -21.18 -20.29
CA GLY A 274 -14.81 -21.71 -20.79
C GLY A 274 -13.62 -21.51 -19.87
N SER A 275 -12.54 -22.22 -20.16
CA SER A 275 -11.24 -22.04 -19.50
C SER A 275 -10.27 -21.35 -20.44
N MET A 276 -9.43 -20.45 -19.90
CA MET A 276 -8.44 -19.76 -20.70
C MET A 276 -7.23 -20.65 -21.02
N MET A 277 -6.77 -20.54 -22.25
CA MET A 277 -5.57 -21.18 -22.75
C MET A 277 -4.72 -20.15 -23.47
N LEU A 278 -3.46 -20.03 -23.05
CA LEU A 278 -2.46 -19.16 -23.66
C LEU A 278 -2.22 -19.58 -25.10
N VAL A 279 -2.10 -18.58 -25.98
CA VAL A 279 -1.64 -18.70 -27.35
C VAL A 279 -0.49 -17.69 -27.55
N GLY A 280 0.73 -18.18 -27.39
CA GLY A 280 1.95 -17.43 -27.69
C GLY A 280 2.26 -17.46 -29.18
N ILE A 281 2.66 -16.31 -29.73
CA ILE A 281 2.93 -16.15 -31.15
C ILE A 281 4.36 -15.63 -31.31
N ASP A 282 5.16 -16.34 -32.10
CA ASP A 282 6.52 -15.97 -32.44
C ASP A 282 6.90 -16.46 -33.85
N GLY A 283 8.13 -16.16 -34.28
CA GLY A 283 8.69 -16.56 -35.57
C GLY A 283 8.86 -15.38 -36.54
N ASN A 284 9.20 -15.72 -37.78
CA ASN A 284 9.44 -14.77 -38.88
C ASN A 284 8.40 -14.88 -40.00
N ALA A 285 7.24 -15.46 -39.69
CA ALA A 285 6.15 -15.71 -40.62
C ALA A 285 5.72 -14.48 -41.42
N THR A 286 5.66 -14.64 -42.75
CA THR A 286 5.18 -13.59 -43.66
C THR A 286 3.65 -13.51 -43.68
N ILE A 287 2.97 -14.65 -43.59
CA ILE A 287 1.52 -14.71 -43.37
C ILE A 287 1.28 -14.59 -41.86
N PRO A 288 0.63 -13.52 -41.37
CA PRO A 288 0.44 -13.31 -39.95
C PRO A 288 -0.53 -14.33 -39.35
N PHE A 289 -0.37 -14.57 -38.05
CA PHE A 289 -1.32 -15.35 -37.26
C PHE A 289 -2.74 -14.75 -37.38
N ARG A 290 -3.74 -15.63 -37.51
CA ARG A 290 -5.16 -15.26 -37.54
C ARG A 290 -5.93 -16.21 -36.63
N GLN A 291 -6.54 -15.65 -35.59
CA GLN A 291 -7.28 -16.41 -34.59
C GLN A 291 -8.44 -17.22 -35.18
N GLU A 292 -9.06 -16.77 -36.28
CA GLU A 292 -10.17 -17.49 -36.93
C GLU A 292 -9.75 -18.81 -37.58
N ARG A 293 -8.45 -19.11 -37.60
CA ARG A 293 -7.88 -20.37 -38.09
C ARG A 293 -7.72 -21.41 -36.98
N LEU A 294 -7.95 -21.04 -35.72
CA LEU A 294 -7.88 -21.96 -34.58
C LEU A 294 -9.21 -22.68 -34.37
N ALA A 295 -9.12 -23.97 -34.04
CA ALA A 295 -10.23 -24.73 -33.51
C ALA A 295 -9.72 -25.78 -32.52
N ILE A 296 -10.60 -26.21 -31.62
CA ILE A 296 -10.37 -27.36 -30.75
C ILE A 296 -11.18 -28.51 -31.29
N GLN A 297 -10.59 -29.68 -31.44
CA GLN A 297 -11.30 -30.90 -31.77
C GLN A 297 -11.21 -31.86 -30.59
N GLN A 298 -12.37 -32.34 -30.15
CA GLN A 298 -12.47 -33.42 -29.18
C GLN A 298 -13.46 -34.46 -29.73
N ASP A 299 -12.99 -35.70 -29.85
CA ASP A 299 -13.69 -36.77 -30.55
C ASP A 299 -14.08 -36.34 -32.00
N GLU A 300 -15.36 -36.40 -32.36
CA GLU A 300 -15.88 -35.99 -33.66
C GLU A 300 -16.31 -34.52 -33.72
N THR A 301 -16.28 -33.81 -32.58
CA THR A 301 -16.78 -32.43 -32.49
C THR A 301 -15.64 -31.43 -32.68
N VAL A 302 -15.87 -30.42 -33.51
CA VAL A 302 -14.92 -29.32 -33.75
C VAL A 302 -15.53 -28.02 -33.21
N PHE A 303 -14.82 -27.40 -32.27
CA PHE A 303 -15.13 -26.13 -31.63
C PHE A 303 -14.26 -25.02 -32.24
N PRO A 304 -14.77 -24.24 -33.21
CA PRO A 304 -14.01 -23.13 -33.80
C PRO A 304 -13.78 -22.03 -32.76
N VAL A 305 -12.58 -21.44 -32.76
CA VAL A 305 -12.27 -20.29 -31.90
C VAL A 305 -12.81 -19.02 -32.58
N GLU A 306 -14.06 -18.69 -32.26
CA GLU A 306 -14.70 -17.47 -32.72
C GLU A 306 -13.96 -16.21 -32.23
N ARG A 307 -14.11 -15.08 -32.91
CA ARG A 307 -13.44 -13.83 -32.52
C ARG A 307 -13.72 -13.39 -31.08
N ARG A 308 -14.90 -13.71 -30.54
CA ARG A 308 -15.26 -13.39 -29.14
C ARG A 308 -14.55 -14.28 -28.11
N ARG A 309 -14.11 -15.48 -28.51
CA ARG A 309 -13.39 -16.44 -27.66
C ARG A 309 -11.87 -16.27 -27.71
N PHE A 310 -11.37 -15.17 -28.26
CA PHE A 310 -9.95 -14.83 -28.26
C PHE A 310 -9.76 -13.42 -27.71
N VAL A 311 -8.85 -13.26 -26.75
CA VAL A 311 -8.52 -11.97 -26.12
C VAL A 311 -7.02 -11.72 -26.18
N TYR A 312 -6.65 -10.45 -26.15
CA TYR A 312 -5.24 -10.05 -26.14
C TYR A 312 -4.73 -10.03 -24.71
N VAL A 313 -3.57 -10.65 -24.46
CA VAL A 313 -2.95 -10.68 -23.13
C VAL A 313 -1.92 -9.57 -23.02
N GLY A 314 -0.97 -9.54 -23.96
CA GLY A 314 0.12 -8.56 -23.94
C GLY A 314 1.28 -8.92 -24.87
N SER A 315 2.40 -8.23 -24.67
CA SER A 315 3.65 -8.45 -25.41
C SER A 315 4.55 -9.53 -24.79
N ALA A 316 4.04 -10.28 -23.79
CA ALA A 316 4.80 -11.30 -23.07
C ALA A 316 6.07 -10.74 -22.40
N ASP A 317 5.93 -9.62 -21.68
CA ASP A 317 7.04 -8.96 -20.98
C ASP A 317 7.24 -9.48 -19.55
N GLN A 318 6.25 -10.22 -19.00
CA GLN A 318 6.23 -10.73 -17.62
C GLN A 318 5.84 -12.21 -17.56
N GLY A 319 5.95 -12.81 -16.37
CA GLY A 319 5.63 -14.22 -16.13
C GLY A 319 6.61 -15.19 -16.79
N LYS A 320 6.24 -16.48 -16.85
CA LYS A 320 7.04 -17.53 -17.50
C LYS A 320 7.18 -17.31 -19.02
N VAL A 321 6.27 -16.56 -19.64
CA VAL A 321 6.35 -16.23 -21.08
C VAL A 321 7.37 -15.16 -21.43
N ALA A 322 7.93 -14.46 -20.43
CA ALA A 322 8.88 -13.36 -20.62
C ALA A 322 10.03 -13.72 -21.56
N GLY A 323 10.13 -13.04 -22.70
CA GLY A 323 11.19 -13.25 -23.69
C GLY A 323 11.12 -14.58 -24.45
N LYS A 324 10.03 -15.35 -24.33
CA LYS A 324 9.81 -16.62 -25.05
C LYS A 324 8.94 -16.46 -26.30
N MET A 325 8.25 -15.34 -26.44
CA MET A 325 7.35 -15.02 -27.55
C MET A 325 7.26 -13.51 -27.76
N ARG A 326 6.76 -13.07 -28.93
CA ARG A 326 6.58 -11.64 -29.24
C ARG A 326 5.21 -11.10 -28.82
N PHE A 327 4.20 -11.96 -28.90
CA PHE A 327 2.82 -11.62 -28.58
C PHE A 327 2.15 -12.78 -27.85
N ALA A 328 1.38 -12.47 -26.83
CA ALA A 328 0.54 -13.42 -26.11
C ALA A 328 -0.93 -13.05 -26.31
N GLY A 329 -1.72 -14.03 -26.77
CA GLY A 329 -3.19 -13.99 -26.70
C GLY A 329 -3.69 -15.12 -25.80
N ALA A 330 -4.99 -15.10 -25.51
CA ALA A 330 -5.68 -16.17 -24.80
C ALA A 330 -6.89 -16.59 -25.63
N MET A 331 -7.05 -17.90 -25.83
CA MET A 331 -8.31 -18.45 -26.30
C MET A 331 -9.11 -19.00 -25.12
N VAL A 332 -10.41 -18.77 -25.13
CA VAL A 332 -11.36 -19.30 -24.15
C VAL A 332 -11.95 -20.57 -24.74
N LEU A 333 -11.56 -21.72 -24.18
CA LEU A 333 -12.07 -23.04 -24.59
C LEU A 333 -13.59 -23.10 -24.43
N ASP A 334 -14.29 -23.82 -25.30
CA ASP A 334 -15.73 -23.98 -25.14
C ASP A 334 -16.03 -24.82 -23.86
N GLY A 335 -17.09 -24.46 -23.12
CA GLY A 335 -17.46 -25.17 -21.89
C GLY A 335 -17.83 -26.65 -22.10
N ALA A 336 -18.13 -27.05 -23.33
CA ALA A 336 -18.37 -28.46 -23.68
C ALA A 336 -17.08 -29.30 -23.84
N VAL A 337 -15.89 -28.67 -23.86
CA VAL A 337 -14.61 -29.39 -23.94
C VAL A 337 -14.27 -29.97 -22.57
N ASP A 338 -14.14 -31.29 -22.50
CA ASP A 338 -13.73 -31.99 -21.29
C ASP A 338 -12.20 -31.88 -21.10
N LEU A 339 -11.78 -31.11 -20.09
CA LEU A 339 -10.37 -30.86 -19.78
C LEU A 339 -9.62 -32.10 -19.28
N ALA A 340 -10.33 -33.10 -18.74
CA ALA A 340 -9.72 -34.33 -18.24
C ALA A 340 -9.31 -35.28 -19.38
N ARG A 341 -9.83 -35.06 -20.58
CA ARG A 341 -9.56 -35.86 -21.78
C ARG A 341 -8.65 -35.10 -22.75
N PRO A 342 -7.80 -35.81 -23.52
CA PRO A 342 -6.99 -35.16 -24.54
C PRO A 342 -7.89 -34.52 -25.61
N PHE A 343 -7.44 -33.38 -26.13
CA PHE A 343 -8.07 -32.70 -27.26
C PHE A 343 -6.98 -32.23 -28.25
N THR A 344 -7.37 -32.01 -29.49
CA THR A 344 -6.46 -31.59 -30.55
C THR A 344 -6.69 -30.13 -30.90
N ILE A 345 -5.63 -29.34 -30.85
CA ILE A 345 -5.61 -27.97 -31.35
C ILE A 345 -5.35 -28.02 -32.84
N LEU A 346 -6.27 -27.42 -33.60
CA LEU A 346 -6.24 -27.34 -35.04
C LEU A 346 -5.86 -25.92 -35.45
N TYR A 347 -4.90 -25.79 -36.36
CA TYR A 347 -4.64 -24.53 -37.06
C TYR A 347 -4.76 -24.73 -38.57
N ASN A 348 -5.71 -24.03 -39.18
CA ASN A 348 -5.93 -24.07 -40.62
C ASN A 348 -4.81 -23.33 -41.37
N THR A 349 -4.03 -24.06 -42.15
CA THR A 349 -2.94 -23.51 -42.99
C THR A 349 -3.39 -23.21 -44.42
N GLY A 350 -4.63 -23.53 -44.77
CA GLY A 350 -5.22 -23.33 -46.09
C GLY A 350 -5.49 -21.87 -46.44
N LEU A 351 -5.92 -21.66 -47.68
CA LEU A 351 -6.28 -20.34 -48.21
C LEU A 351 -7.70 -19.92 -47.79
N ASP A 352 -8.62 -20.88 -47.64
CA ASP A 352 -10.03 -20.62 -47.28
C ASP A 352 -10.24 -20.56 -45.75
N LEU A 353 -10.85 -19.46 -45.30
CA LEU A 353 -11.27 -19.27 -43.91
C LEU A 353 -12.54 -20.09 -43.67
N GLY A 354 -12.39 -21.29 -43.11
CA GLY A 354 -13.51 -22.17 -42.69
C GLY A 354 -13.43 -23.62 -43.19
N GLY A 355 -12.56 -23.92 -44.16
CA GLY A 355 -12.28 -25.29 -44.62
C GLY A 355 -11.11 -25.91 -43.86
N PHE A 356 -11.26 -27.14 -43.37
CA PHE A 356 -10.21 -27.87 -42.63
C PHE A 356 -9.46 -28.89 -43.52
N ASP A 357 -9.21 -28.54 -44.78
CA ASP A 357 -8.56 -29.43 -45.77
C ASP A 357 -7.05 -29.57 -45.54
N SER A 358 -6.38 -28.50 -45.09
CA SER A 358 -4.97 -28.49 -44.72
C SER A 358 -4.79 -27.90 -43.32
N VAL A 359 -4.58 -28.77 -42.34
CA VAL A 359 -4.61 -28.41 -40.91
C VAL A 359 -3.38 -28.95 -40.22
N SER A 360 -2.69 -28.07 -39.49
CA SER A 360 -1.66 -28.46 -38.53
C SER A 360 -2.32 -28.84 -37.22
N ARG A 361 -1.89 -29.96 -36.62
CA ARG A 361 -2.53 -30.57 -35.45
C ARG A 361 -1.54 -30.66 -34.30
N LEU A 362 -1.99 -30.31 -33.10
CA LEU A 362 -1.26 -30.49 -31.86
C LEU A 362 -2.16 -31.18 -30.84
N ASN A 363 -1.80 -32.37 -30.39
CA ASN A 363 -2.51 -33.03 -29.30
C ASN A 363 -2.09 -32.39 -27.98
N TYR A 364 -3.08 -32.04 -27.17
CA TYR A 364 -2.88 -31.41 -25.87
C TYR A 364 -3.73 -32.14 -24.83
N GLN A 365 -3.14 -32.35 -23.66
CA GLN A 365 -3.83 -32.85 -22.48
C GLN A 365 -3.43 -31.97 -21.32
N VAL A 366 -4.40 -31.48 -20.56
CA VAL A 366 -4.12 -30.66 -19.38
C VAL A 366 -3.35 -31.53 -18.38
N PRO A 367 -2.14 -31.13 -17.94
CA PRO A 367 -1.35 -31.92 -17.00
C PRO A 367 -2.09 -32.12 -15.66
N PRO A 368 -1.86 -33.23 -14.95
CA PRO A 368 -2.61 -33.56 -13.73
C PRO A 368 -2.61 -32.47 -12.66
N VAL A 369 -1.48 -31.80 -12.43
CA VAL A 369 -1.38 -30.70 -11.44
C VAL A 369 -2.19 -29.47 -11.87
N ALA A 370 -2.15 -29.11 -13.16
CA ALA A 370 -2.92 -28.00 -13.71
C ALA A 370 -4.42 -28.32 -13.81
N LEU A 371 -4.76 -29.59 -14.03
CA LEU A 371 -6.13 -30.11 -14.03
C LEU A 371 -6.72 -30.10 -12.62
N ALA A 372 -5.94 -30.52 -11.62
CA ALA A 372 -6.34 -30.47 -10.22
C ALA A 372 -6.68 -29.02 -9.79
N LEU A 373 -5.81 -28.06 -10.15
CA LEU A 373 -6.08 -26.63 -9.97
C LEU A 373 -7.34 -26.14 -10.68
N ALA A 374 -7.58 -26.60 -11.91
CA ALA A 374 -8.78 -26.20 -12.66
C ALA A 374 -10.08 -26.76 -12.06
N GLN A 375 -9.99 -27.85 -11.32
CA GLN A 375 -11.13 -28.58 -10.76
C GLN A 375 -11.30 -28.37 -9.25
N GLY A 376 -10.39 -27.65 -8.59
CA GLY A 376 -10.33 -27.54 -7.13
C GLY A 376 -10.12 -28.90 -6.44
N ALA A 377 -9.42 -29.81 -7.12
CA ALA A 377 -9.15 -31.16 -6.63
C ALA A 377 -7.77 -31.23 -5.95
N PRO A 378 -7.56 -32.13 -4.98
CA PRO A 378 -6.25 -32.31 -4.37
C PRO A 378 -5.20 -32.73 -5.40
N VAL A 379 -3.95 -32.27 -5.19
CA VAL A 379 -2.82 -32.65 -6.05
C VAL A 379 -2.58 -34.16 -5.93
N PRO A 380 -2.42 -34.88 -7.05
CA PRO A 380 -2.16 -36.32 -6.98
C PRO A 380 -0.86 -36.64 -6.21
N PRO A 381 -0.86 -37.65 -5.31
CA PRO A 381 0.26 -37.93 -4.41
C PRO A 381 1.61 -38.10 -5.10
N GLU A 382 1.63 -38.60 -6.33
CA GLU A 382 2.84 -38.81 -7.13
C GLU A 382 3.57 -37.53 -7.53
N PHE A 383 2.90 -36.36 -7.48
CA PHE A 383 3.50 -35.06 -7.77
C PHE A 383 3.91 -34.31 -6.49
N LEU A 384 3.64 -34.88 -5.31
CA LEU A 384 4.04 -34.28 -4.04
C LEU A 384 5.54 -34.52 -3.79
N PRO A 385 6.28 -33.52 -3.29
CA PRO A 385 7.66 -33.72 -2.87
C PRO A 385 7.73 -34.75 -1.72
N ALA A 386 8.70 -35.66 -1.78
CA ALA A 386 8.85 -36.72 -0.79
C ALA A 386 9.15 -36.14 0.61
N GLY A 387 8.26 -36.40 1.59
CA GLY A 387 8.41 -35.97 2.98
C GLY A 387 7.36 -34.96 3.48
N PHE A 388 6.30 -34.72 2.70
CA PHE A 388 5.18 -33.87 3.11
C PHE A 388 4.14 -34.70 3.89
N ASP A 389 4.26 -34.74 5.22
CA ASP A 389 3.19 -35.17 6.13
C ASP A 389 2.33 -33.95 6.50
N ASP A 390 1.01 -34.13 6.59
CA ASP A 390 -0.07 -33.12 6.74
C ASP A 390 -0.04 -32.24 8.03
N GLU A 391 1.10 -32.09 8.71
CA GLU A 391 1.17 -31.44 10.04
C GLU A 391 1.97 -30.13 10.13
N GLU A 392 2.61 -29.62 9.07
CA GLU A 392 3.33 -28.34 9.14
C GLU A 392 2.56 -27.19 8.46
N ALA A 393 1.44 -26.79 9.07
CA ALA A 393 0.85 -25.47 8.89
C ALA A 393 0.99 -24.67 10.19
N TYR A 394 1.49 -23.44 10.06
CA TYR A 394 1.90 -22.47 11.10
C TYR A 394 3.35 -22.58 11.61
N ASP A 395 4.31 -22.28 10.74
CA ASP A 395 5.60 -21.74 11.21
C ASP A 395 5.54 -20.20 11.24
N GLU A 396 5.41 -19.64 12.45
CA GLU A 396 5.52 -18.20 12.72
C GLU A 396 6.90 -17.62 12.34
N ASN A 397 7.91 -18.44 12.00
CA ASN A 397 9.25 -17.96 11.66
C ASN A 397 9.45 -17.52 10.21
N ASN A 398 8.45 -17.64 9.33
CA ASN A 398 8.61 -17.36 7.90
C ASN A 398 8.11 -16.00 7.40
N VAL A 399 7.55 -15.14 8.24
CA VAL A 399 7.10 -13.79 7.78
C VAL A 399 8.28 -12.98 7.23
N PHE A 400 9.44 -13.03 7.90
CA PHE A 400 10.65 -12.36 7.41
C PHE A 400 11.26 -13.04 6.19
N ALA A 401 11.19 -14.37 6.09
CA ALA A 401 11.71 -15.11 4.95
C ALA A 401 10.88 -14.83 3.69
N ALA A 402 9.56 -14.81 3.80
CA ALA A 402 8.64 -14.41 2.74
C ALA A 402 8.84 -12.94 2.35
N LEU A 403 8.96 -12.04 3.32
CA LEU A 403 9.24 -10.62 3.08
C LEU A 403 10.55 -10.38 2.30
N ILE A 404 11.58 -11.18 2.58
CA ILE A 404 12.88 -11.11 1.90
C ILE A 404 12.82 -11.76 0.51
N ALA A 405 12.09 -12.86 0.36
CA ALA A 405 11.93 -13.57 -0.91
C ALA A 405 11.20 -12.71 -1.95
N ASP A 406 10.13 -12.02 -1.55
CA ASP A 406 9.27 -11.25 -2.44
C ASP A 406 9.68 -9.77 -2.55
N ALA A 407 10.78 -9.36 -1.91
CA ALA A 407 11.20 -7.97 -1.89
C ALA A 407 11.61 -7.44 -3.30
N PRO A 408 11.20 -6.21 -3.66
CA PRO A 408 11.71 -5.53 -4.85
C PRO A 408 13.16 -5.06 -4.61
N TRP A 409 14.10 -6.00 -4.74
CA TRP A 409 15.52 -5.78 -4.46
C TRP A 409 16.15 -4.54 -5.13
N PRO A 410 15.81 -4.16 -6.38
CA PRO A 410 16.32 -2.93 -6.98
C PRO A 410 15.98 -1.67 -6.17
N GLU A 411 14.74 -1.57 -5.67
CA GLU A 411 14.27 -0.46 -4.84
C GLU A 411 14.95 -0.49 -3.47
N VAL A 412 15.05 -1.68 -2.86
CA VAL A 412 15.75 -1.87 -1.59
C VAL A 412 17.21 -1.41 -1.69
N TYR A 413 17.94 -1.78 -2.75
CA TYR A 413 19.33 -1.36 -2.93
C TYR A 413 19.46 0.16 -3.14
N ALA A 414 18.56 0.77 -3.92
CA ALA A 414 18.54 2.21 -4.14
C ALA A 414 18.24 2.97 -2.83
N LEU A 415 17.28 2.48 -2.04
CA LEU A 415 16.97 3.02 -0.72
C LEU A 415 18.15 2.87 0.25
N LEU A 416 18.78 1.70 0.33
CA LEU A 416 19.95 1.48 1.19
C LEU A 416 21.11 2.40 0.82
N LEU A 417 21.37 2.60 -0.47
CA LEU A 417 22.36 3.57 -0.95
C LEU A 417 22.01 4.99 -0.50
N LEU A 418 20.75 5.40 -0.60
CA LEU A 418 20.29 6.69 -0.08
C LEU A 418 20.51 6.81 1.43
N LEU A 419 20.14 5.80 2.23
CA LEU A 419 20.31 5.82 3.68
C LEU A 419 21.80 5.93 4.08
N VAL A 420 22.68 5.22 3.38
CA VAL A 420 24.14 5.31 3.56
C VAL A 420 24.64 6.72 3.20
N LEU A 421 24.17 7.31 2.09
CA LEU A 421 24.52 8.68 1.71
C LEU A 421 24.03 9.69 2.75
N VAL A 422 22.81 9.55 3.25
CA VAL A 422 22.23 10.39 4.31
C VAL A 422 23.09 10.32 5.56
N MET A 423 23.45 9.11 6.01
CA MET A 423 24.25 8.97 7.22
C MET A 423 25.67 9.48 7.05
N THR A 424 26.28 9.22 5.90
CA THR A 424 27.64 9.71 5.60
C THR A 424 27.66 11.24 5.55
N SER A 425 26.65 11.85 4.92
CA SER A 425 26.46 13.30 4.85
C SER A 425 26.26 13.93 6.22
N PHE A 426 25.39 13.35 7.04
CA PHE A 426 25.11 13.79 8.41
C PHE A 426 26.33 13.66 9.33
N LEU A 427 27.07 12.56 9.28
CA LEU A 427 28.22 12.31 10.16
C LEU A 427 29.45 13.12 9.75
N ARG A 428 29.73 13.25 8.45
CA ARG A 428 30.88 14.03 7.95
C ARG A 428 30.65 15.54 7.96
N LYS A 429 29.41 16.00 8.22
CA LYS A 429 29.01 17.42 8.26
C LYS A 429 29.46 18.21 7.02
N ASN A 430 29.48 17.55 5.86
CA ASN A 430 30.01 18.09 4.61
C ASN A 430 28.89 18.68 3.73
N ALA A 431 29.02 19.95 3.35
CA ALA A 431 28.03 20.66 2.55
C ALA A 431 27.84 20.05 1.15
N THR A 432 28.89 19.54 0.50
CA THR A 432 28.79 18.97 -0.86
C THR A 432 28.01 17.67 -0.84
N LEU A 433 28.33 16.77 0.11
CA LEU A 433 27.59 15.52 0.29
C LEU A 433 26.12 15.78 0.62
N ARG A 434 25.81 16.80 1.44
CA ARG A 434 24.43 17.22 1.69
C ARG A 434 23.68 17.55 0.42
N TRP A 435 24.26 18.35 -0.49
CA TRP A 435 23.58 18.69 -1.74
C TRP A 435 23.41 17.48 -2.65
N ILE A 436 24.39 16.58 -2.72
CA ILE A 436 24.25 15.32 -3.47
C ILE A 436 23.10 14.48 -2.91
N THR A 437 23.06 14.27 -1.59
CA THR A 437 21.99 13.53 -0.92
C THR A 437 20.62 14.15 -1.15
N LEU A 438 20.50 15.48 -1.05
CA LEU A 438 19.21 16.18 -1.27
C LEU A 438 18.71 16.02 -2.70
N THR A 439 19.60 16.14 -3.69
CA THR A 439 19.24 15.92 -5.10
C THR A 439 18.83 14.48 -5.33
N TYR A 440 19.58 13.50 -4.81
CA TYR A 440 19.22 12.09 -4.94
C TYR A 440 17.87 11.80 -4.28
N THR A 441 17.65 12.30 -3.06
CA THR A 441 16.37 12.15 -2.33
C THR A 441 15.20 12.71 -3.12
N LEU A 442 15.35 13.90 -3.70
CA LEU A 442 14.29 14.52 -4.49
C LEU A 442 13.98 13.73 -5.76
N LEU A 443 15.01 13.25 -6.47
CA LEU A 443 14.82 12.50 -7.72
C LEU A 443 14.26 11.11 -7.45
N TYR A 444 14.89 10.36 -6.54
CA TYR A 444 14.52 8.98 -6.25
C TYR A 444 13.20 8.90 -5.48
N LEU A 445 13.15 9.33 -4.21
CA LEU A 445 11.92 9.25 -3.39
C LEU A 445 10.81 10.18 -3.88
N GLY A 446 11.14 11.25 -4.60
CA GLY A 446 10.14 12.16 -5.15
C GLY A 446 9.54 11.66 -6.46
N PHE A 447 10.35 11.38 -7.48
CA PHE A 447 9.85 11.16 -8.85
C PHE A 447 9.94 9.71 -9.34
N VAL A 448 10.82 8.88 -8.79
CA VAL A 448 11.00 7.49 -9.24
C VAL A 448 10.16 6.53 -8.39
N ASP A 449 10.34 6.60 -7.08
CA ASP A 449 9.78 5.64 -6.12
C ASP A 449 8.45 6.13 -5.55
N GLY A 450 8.39 7.40 -5.13
CA GLY A 450 7.23 7.96 -4.45
C GLY A 450 7.03 7.44 -3.02
N GLY A 451 7.77 6.44 -2.55
CA GLY A 451 7.67 5.89 -1.20
C GLY A 451 8.38 6.76 -0.17
N PHE A 452 7.63 7.56 0.58
CA PHE A 452 8.18 8.31 1.71
C PHE A 452 7.21 8.34 2.89
N VAL A 453 7.78 8.52 4.10
CA VAL A 453 6.99 8.63 5.32
C VAL A 453 6.10 9.88 5.25
N SER A 454 4.80 9.67 5.50
CA SER A 454 3.73 10.67 5.45
C SER A 454 2.87 10.60 6.71
N VAL A 455 1.92 11.50 6.87
CA VAL A 455 0.95 11.43 7.98
C VAL A 455 -0.01 10.25 7.82
N SER A 456 -0.32 9.84 6.59
CA SER A 456 -1.18 8.66 6.35
C SER A 456 -0.58 7.40 6.98
N HIS A 457 0.75 7.24 6.97
CA HIS A 457 1.40 6.11 7.64
C HIS A 457 1.26 6.16 9.16
N ILE A 458 1.25 7.35 9.77
CA ILE A 458 1.00 7.50 11.21
C ILE A 458 -0.45 7.13 11.54
N THR A 459 -1.41 7.66 10.77
CA THR A 459 -2.83 7.39 11.02
C THR A 459 -3.19 5.94 10.72
N ASN A 460 -2.65 5.37 9.64
CA ASN A 460 -2.88 3.98 9.26
C ASN A 460 -2.18 3.04 10.24
N GLY A 461 -0.97 3.36 10.72
CA GLY A 461 -0.30 2.56 11.75
C GLY A 461 -1.04 2.56 13.09
N ILE A 462 -1.73 3.65 13.44
CA ILE A 462 -2.61 3.71 14.62
C ILE A 462 -3.87 2.87 14.40
N LYS A 463 -4.43 2.86 13.18
CA LYS A 463 -5.68 2.15 12.85
C LYS A 463 -5.48 0.64 12.63
N GLN A 464 -4.46 0.26 11.87
CA GLN A 464 -4.23 -1.11 11.37
C GLN A 464 -3.11 -1.84 12.15
N GLY A 465 -2.34 -1.12 12.97
CA GLY A 465 -1.23 -1.66 13.75
C GLY A 465 0.08 -1.81 12.97
N PRO A 466 1.15 -2.34 13.60
CA PRO A 466 2.48 -2.43 13.01
C PRO A 466 2.59 -3.42 11.83
N SER A 467 1.64 -4.35 11.70
CA SER A 467 1.61 -5.37 10.66
C SER A 467 1.51 -4.78 9.26
N MET A 468 0.88 -3.61 9.08
CA MET A 468 0.79 -2.95 7.77
C MET A 468 2.16 -2.65 7.15
N PHE A 469 3.18 -2.44 7.97
CA PHE A 469 4.54 -2.13 7.50
C PHE A 469 5.34 -3.39 7.21
N MET A 470 4.88 -4.55 7.70
CA MET A 470 5.57 -5.83 7.48
C MET A 470 5.25 -6.43 6.11
N ALA A 471 4.37 -5.82 5.31
CA ALA A 471 4.05 -6.26 3.96
C ALA A 471 4.92 -5.59 2.87
N ASP A 472 5.61 -4.49 3.20
CA ASP A 472 6.41 -3.70 2.27
C ASP A 472 7.80 -3.45 2.89
N LEU A 473 8.80 -4.20 2.42
CA LEU A 473 10.16 -4.16 2.95
C LEU A 473 10.82 -2.78 2.81
N PRO A 474 10.83 -2.11 1.64
CA PRO A 474 11.28 -0.71 1.51
C PRO A 474 10.62 0.23 2.53
N MET A 475 9.30 0.15 2.68
CA MET A 475 8.58 1.03 3.61
C MET A 475 8.93 0.75 5.07
N LEU A 476 9.10 -0.52 5.44
CA LEU A 476 9.57 -0.91 6.77
C LEU A 476 10.95 -0.31 7.07
N ILE A 477 11.88 -0.43 6.13
CA ILE A 477 13.26 0.06 6.27
C ILE A 477 13.27 1.58 6.49
N ILE A 478 12.53 2.35 5.68
CA ILE A 478 12.53 3.82 5.82
C ILE A 478 11.84 4.29 7.10
N ILE A 479 10.80 3.60 7.58
CA ILE A 479 10.13 3.92 8.85
C ILE A 479 11.06 3.61 10.03
N LEU A 480 11.66 2.42 10.06
CA LEU A 480 12.59 2.04 11.12
C LEU A 480 13.77 3.00 11.18
N PHE A 481 14.36 3.33 10.03
CA PHE A 481 15.41 4.33 9.94
C PHE A 481 14.95 5.68 10.47
N THR A 482 13.74 6.13 10.12
CA THR A 482 13.17 7.42 10.57
C THR A 482 12.96 7.45 12.08
N ILE A 483 12.40 6.39 12.66
CA ILE A 483 12.17 6.27 14.10
C ILE A 483 13.51 6.25 14.85
N ILE A 484 14.44 5.38 14.44
CA ILE A 484 15.76 5.24 15.07
C ILE A 484 16.50 6.59 15.01
N THR A 485 16.63 7.19 13.84
CA THR A 485 17.35 8.47 13.72
C THR A 485 16.67 9.60 14.49
N THR A 486 15.34 9.63 14.53
CA THR A 486 14.57 10.62 15.31
C THR A 486 14.77 10.46 16.81
N LEU A 487 14.79 9.23 17.31
CA LEU A 487 15.02 8.94 18.73
C LEU A 487 16.45 9.24 19.15
N PHE A 488 17.46 8.94 18.33
CA PHE A 488 18.85 9.16 18.72
C PHE A 488 19.31 10.60 18.49
N TRP A 489 19.09 11.17 17.30
CA TRP A 489 19.59 12.48 16.92
C TRP A 489 18.51 13.54 16.70
N GLY A 490 17.22 13.22 16.78
CA GLY A 490 16.15 14.14 16.38
C GLY A 490 15.89 14.07 14.87
N ARG A 491 15.19 15.07 14.30
CA ARG A 491 14.53 14.95 12.99
C ARG A 491 15.43 14.96 11.74
N VAL A 492 16.34 13.99 11.62
CA VAL A 492 17.23 13.81 10.46
C VAL A 492 16.43 13.56 9.18
N PHE A 493 15.28 12.86 9.27
CA PHE A 493 14.38 12.63 8.14
C PHE A 493 13.98 13.95 7.46
N CYS A 494 13.52 14.94 8.23
CA CYS A 494 13.05 16.22 7.71
C CYS A 494 14.16 17.02 7.00
N SER A 495 15.43 16.83 7.35
CA SER A 495 16.54 17.53 6.69
C SER A 495 17.06 16.86 5.44
N SER A 496 16.98 15.53 5.34
CA SER A 496 17.80 14.76 4.40
C SER A 496 17.05 13.67 3.63
N LEU A 497 15.93 13.15 4.14
CA LEU A 497 15.13 12.10 3.49
C LEU A 497 13.78 12.59 2.96
N CYS A 498 13.24 13.68 3.49
CA CYS A 498 11.98 14.22 3.01
C CYS A 498 12.19 14.91 1.63
N PRO A 499 11.59 14.40 0.54
CA PRO A 499 11.77 14.98 -0.80
C PRO A 499 11.20 16.41 -0.88
N PHE A 500 10.09 16.67 -0.18
CA PHE A 500 9.51 18.02 -0.12
C PHE A 500 10.37 19.01 0.70
N GLY A 501 11.10 18.52 1.70
CA GLY A 501 12.09 19.30 2.43
C GLY A 501 13.30 19.63 1.54
N ALA A 502 13.75 18.66 0.73
CA ALA A 502 14.82 18.86 -0.24
C ALA A 502 14.42 19.87 -1.33
N LEU A 503 13.19 19.78 -1.85
CA LEU A 503 12.64 20.73 -2.82
C LEU A 503 12.65 22.17 -2.28
N GLN A 504 12.20 22.39 -1.03
CA GLN A 504 12.23 23.72 -0.41
C GLN A 504 13.65 24.24 -0.18
N ASP A 505 14.59 23.38 0.21
CA ASP A 505 16.01 23.76 0.35
C ASP A 505 16.59 24.18 -1.02
N ILE A 506 16.29 23.44 -2.08
CA ILE A 506 16.69 23.73 -3.45
C ILE A 506 16.11 25.08 -3.91
N ILE A 507 14.80 25.30 -3.73
CA ILE A 507 14.14 26.58 -4.03
C ILE A 507 14.84 27.72 -3.29
N SER A 508 15.11 27.55 -1.99
CA SER A 508 15.76 28.59 -1.18
C SER A 508 17.21 28.91 -1.61
N LYS A 509 17.89 27.97 -2.29
CA LYS A 509 19.22 28.18 -2.84
C LYS A 509 19.18 28.96 -4.16
N PHE A 510 18.18 28.73 -5.00
CA PHE A 510 18.03 29.41 -6.28
C PHE A 510 17.34 30.78 -6.18
N VAL A 511 16.47 30.98 -5.18
CA VAL A 511 15.81 32.28 -4.95
C VAL A 511 16.80 33.30 -4.35
N PRO A 512 16.89 34.52 -4.90
CA PRO A 512 17.75 35.57 -4.37
C PRO A 512 17.44 35.92 -2.90
N ARG A 513 18.49 36.13 -2.09
CA ARG A 513 18.35 36.41 -0.65
C ARG A 513 17.53 37.66 -0.30
N HIS A 514 17.37 38.61 -1.21
CA HIS A 514 16.59 39.83 -0.94
C HIS A 514 15.07 39.56 -0.92
N PHE A 515 14.60 38.51 -1.59
CA PHE A 515 13.20 38.06 -1.49
C PHE A 515 12.92 37.28 -0.20
N GLN A 516 13.95 36.73 0.42
CA GLN A 516 13.85 35.93 1.65
C GLN A 516 13.83 36.86 2.87
N LYS A 517 12.67 36.97 3.53
CA LYS A 517 12.50 37.82 4.71
C LYS A 517 12.30 36.97 5.97
N GLN A 518 12.98 37.35 7.06
CA GLN A 518 12.74 36.76 8.36
C GLN A 518 11.49 37.40 9.00
N LEU A 519 10.53 36.60 9.43
CA LEU A 519 9.38 37.12 10.16
C LEU A 519 9.79 37.65 11.54
N PRO A 520 9.08 38.65 12.07
CA PRO A 520 9.17 39.01 13.47
C PRO A 520 8.97 37.80 14.38
N GLN A 521 9.82 37.65 15.39
CA GLN A 521 9.86 36.45 16.25
C GLN A 521 8.52 36.16 16.95
N ALA A 522 7.78 37.19 17.36
CA ALA A 522 6.47 37.01 17.98
C ALA A 522 5.42 36.38 17.04
N VAL A 523 5.48 36.70 15.74
CA VAL A 523 4.59 36.10 14.74
C VAL A 523 5.03 34.68 14.44
N HIS A 524 6.34 34.46 14.34
CA HIS A 524 6.91 33.13 14.15
C HIS A 524 6.48 32.17 15.27
N ASP A 525 6.68 32.54 16.53
CA ASP A 525 6.39 31.71 17.70
C ASP A 525 4.90 31.30 17.75
N LYS A 526 3.98 32.20 17.37
CA LYS A 526 2.55 31.89 17.28
C LYS A 526 2.21 31.00 16.08
N ALA A 527 2.77 31.30 14.92
CA ALA A 527 2.50 30.55 13.69
C ALA A 527 3.01 29.10 13.75
N LEU A 528 4.03 28.81 14.57
CA LEU A 528 4.50 27.45 14.82
C LEU A 528 3.41 26.52 15.37
N PHE A 529 2.44 27.05 16.12
CA PHE A 529 1.35 26.24 16.66
C PHE A 529 0.36 25.75 15.59
N ILE A 530 0.34 26.36 14.40
CA ILE A 530 -0.58 25.98 13.32
C ILE A 530 -0.37 24.52 12.91
N LYS A 531 0.87 24.07 12.66
CA LYS A 531 1.15 22.65 12.32
C LYS A 531 0.78 21.68 13.43
N TYR A 532 0.86 22.09 14.70
CA TYR A 532 0.44 21.27 15.83
C TYR A 532 -1.09 21.22 15.93
N GLY A 533 -1.78 22.32 15.61
CA GLY A 533 -3.22 22.36 15.45
C GLY A 533 -3.69 21.47 14.29
N ILE A 534 -2.99 21.50 13.14
CA ILE A 534 -3.26 20.61 12.02
C ILE A 534 -3.02 19.15 12.40
N LEU A 535 -1.91 18.83 13.08
CA LEU A 535 -1.65 17.47 13.57
C LEU A 535 -2.74 17.01 14.55
N ALA A 536 -3.10 17.84 15.52
CA ALA A 536 -4.17 17.53 16.48
C ALA A 536 -5.50 17.35 15.76
N PHE A 537 -5.83 18.21 14.80
CA PHE A 537 -7.00 18.07 13.95
C PHE A 537 -6.98 16.76 13.16
N LEU A 538 -5.86 16.42 12.51
CA LEU A 538 -5.73 15.17 11.75
C LEU A 538 -5.81 13.93 12.64
N ILE A 539 -5.24 13.97 13.85
CA ILE A 539 -5.37 12.87 14.82
C ILE A 539 -6.82 12.76 15.31
N VAL A 540 -7.44 13.87 15.69
CA VAL A 540 -8.84 13.89 16.13
C VAL A 540 -9.75 13.41 15.00
N MET A 541 -9.57 13.89 13.77
CA MET A 541 -10.33 13.41 12.63
C MET A 541 -10.03 11.94 12.34
N ALA A 542 -8.78 11.48 12.40
CA ALA A 542 -8.46 10.08 12.20
C ALA A 542 -9.04 9.16 13.28
N LEU A 543 -9.24 9.66 14.51
CA LEU A 543 -9.87 8.94 15.62
C LEU A 543 -11.40 9.08 15.63
N SER A 544 -11.95 10.19 15.15
CA SER A 544 -13.39 10.51 15.17
C SER A 544 -14.12 10.12 13.88
N TYR A 545 -13.42 10.07 12.74
CA TYR A 545 -13.99 9.78 11.43
C TYR A 545 -13.05 8.84 10.66
N SER A 546 -13.53 7.63 10.34
CA SER A 546 -12.78 6.64 9.58
C SER A 546 -12.64 6.99 8.10
N GLU A 547 -13.69 7.60 7.52
CA GLU A 547 -13.91 7.76 6.07
C GLU A 547 -13.32 9.05 5.45
N LEU A 548 -12.90 10.02 6.26
CA LEU A 548 -12.45 11.32 5.77
C LEU A 548 -10.94 11.31 5.47
N SER A 549 -10.57 11.00 4.23
CA SER A 549 -9.20 11.12 3.69
C SER A 549 -8.79 12.59 3.47
N LEU A 550 -8.74 13.37 4.55
CA LEU A 550 -8.39 14.79 4.52
C LEU A 550 -6.87 15.05 4.43
N PHE A 551 -6.04 14.03 4.66
CA PHE A 551 -4.58 14.18 4.69
C PHE A 551 -4.00 14.77 3.40
N GLN A 552 -4.57 14.43 2.23
CA GLN A 552 -4.15 14.93 0.92
C GLN A 552 -4.16 16.47 0.82
N TYR A 553 -5.05 17.15 1.56
CA TYR A 553 -5.13 18.61 1.56
C TYR A 553 -4.05 19.26 2.45
N PHE A 554 -3.58 18.53 3.46
CA PHE A 554 -2.53 19.00 4.37
C PHE A 554 -1.14 18.52 3.96
N GLU A 555 -1.05 17.55 3.05
CA GLU A 555 0.17 16.96 2.52
C GLU A 555 0.25 17.10 0.98
N PRO A 556 0.47 18.32 0.47
CA PRO A 556 0.34 18.63 -0.95
C PRO A 556 1.46 18.02 -1.82
N PHE A 557 2.46 17.37 -1.22
CA PHE A 557 3.59 16.81 -1.97
C PHE A 557 3.17 15.64 -2.88
N GLY A 558 2.10 14.90 -2.55
CA GLY A 558 1.60 13.84 -3.43
C GLY A 558 1.09 14.40 -4.77
N THR A 559 0.72 15.68 -4.80
CA THR A 559 0.22 16.35 -6.00
C THR A 559 1.28 16.45 -7.09
N ILE A 560 2.52 16.77 -6.72
CA ILE A 560 3.64 16.93 -7.66
C ILE A 560 4.29 15.60 -8.01
N PHE A 561 4.36 14.66 -7.06
CA PHE A 561 5.06 13.40 -7.24
C PHE A 561 4.20 12.31 -7.88
N TYR A 562 2.88 12.28 -7.61
CA TYR A 562 1.93 11.36 -8.23
C TYR A 562 1.03 12.00 -9.29
N GLN A 563 1.33 13.24 -9.68
CA GLN A 563 0.61 13.99 -10.72
C GLN A 563 -0.92 13.98 -10.55
N SER A 564 -1.42 14.57 -9.47
CA SER A 564 -2.87 14.62 -9.21
C SER A 564 -3.62 15.40 -10.30
N GLN A 565 -4.82 14.94 -10.65
CA GLN A 565 -5.73 15.62 -11.59
C GLN A 565 -6.54 16.76 -10.93
N SER A 566 -6.45 16.92 -9.60
CA SER A 566 -7.22 17.91 -8.86
C SER A 566 -6.60 19.31 -8.90
N VAL A 567 -7.32 20.25 -9.53
CA VAL A 567 -6.91 21.67 -9.60
C VAL A 567 -6.73 22.28 -8.20
N LEU A 568 -7.59 21.92 -7.24
CA LEU A 568 -7.52 22.44 -5.88
C LEU A 568 -6.21 22.06 -5.19
N LEU A 569 -5.75 20.82 -5.33
CA LEU A 569 -4.50 20.36 -4.72
C LEU A 569 -3.28 21.06 -5.35
N TRP A 570 -3.30 21.32 -6.66
CA TRP A 570 -2.28 22.14 -7.32
C TRP A 570 -2.24 23.56 -6.81
N LEU A 571 -3.39 24.21 -6.56
CA LEU A 571 -3.44 25.55 -5.99
C LEU A 571 -2.84 25.59 -4.57
N ILE A 572 -3.14 24.59 -3.73
CA ILE A 572 -2.58 24.46 -2.38
C ILE A 572 -1.06 24.28 -2.45
N LEU A 573 -0.58 23.34 -3.29
CA LEU A 573 0.84 23.09 -3.50
C LEU A 573 1.58 24.36 -3.94
N ILE A 574 1.08 25.03 -4.99
CA ILE A 574 1.68 26.27 -5.52
C ILE A 574 1.72 27.34 -4.43
N GLY A 575 0.65 27.49 -3.65
CA GLY A 575 0.62 28.41 -2.51
C GLY A 575 1.76 28.17 -1.51
N PHE A 576 2.03 26.92 -1.15
CA PHE A 576 3.13 26.57 -0.25
C PHE A 576 4.52 26.76 -0.88
N LEU A 577 4.68 26.45 -2.17
CA LEU A 577 5.94 26.67 -2.89
C LEU A 577 6.26 28.16 -3.02
N VAL A 578 5.26 28.99 -3.34
CA VAL A 578 5.38 30.46 -3.36
C VAL A 578 5.71 30.98 -1.95
N GLY A 579 5.04 30.47 -0.90
CA GLY A 579 5.42 30.80 0.48
C GLY A 579 6.89 30.49 0.78
N SER A 580 7.41 29.39 0.20
CA SER A 580 8.79 28.94 0.38
C SER A 580 9.83 29.80 -0.34
N THR A 581 9.43 30.65 -1.30
CA THR A 581 10.35 31.63 -1.92
C THR A 581 10.62 32.81 -0.99
N PHE A 582 9.62 33.23 -0.21
CA PHE A 582 9.74 34.35 0.73
C PHE A 582 10.26 33.93 2.10
N ILE A 583 9.93 32.72 2.54
CA ILE A 583 10.28 32.19 3.86
C ILE A 583 10.86 30.79 3.66
N SER A 584 12.14 30.61 3.97
CA SER A 584 12.79 29.30 3.85
C SER A 584 12.02 28.23 4.63
N ARG A 585 11.78 27.08 3.98
CA ARG A 585 11.04 25.94 4.55
C ARG A 585 9.66 26.31 5.12
N PHE A 586 8.92 27.20 4.45
CA PHE A 586 7.62 27.73 4.90
C PHE A 586 6.65 26.63 5.35
N TYR A 587 6.44 25.62 4.50
CA TYR A 587 5.51 24.52 4.80
C TYR A 587 6.00 23.67 5.98
N CYS A 588 7.28 23.28 6.01
CA CYS A 588 7.84 22.49 7.11
C CYS A 588 7.79 23.22 8.46
N ARG A 589 7.78 24.56 8.44
CA ARG A 589 7.74 25.42 9.63
C ARG A 589 6.34 25.57 10.19
N TYR A 590 5.33 25.74 9.33
CA TYR A 590 4.00 26.18 9.77
C TYR A 590 2.84 25.22 9.47
N ALA A 591 2.98 24.30 8.52
CA ALA A 591 1.85 23.48 8.06
C ALA A 591 2.11 21.96 8.12
N CYS A 592 3.37 21.50 8.06
CA CYS A 592 3.70 20.08 7.97
C CYS A 592 3.33 19.29 9.25
N PRO A 593 2.33 18.40 9.20
CA PRO A 593 1.87 17.67 10.38
C PRO A 593 2.85 16.55 10.76
N LEU A 594 3.46 15.87 9.78
CA LEU A 594 4.52 14.89 10.01
C LEU A 594 5.72 15.52 10.75
N GLY A 595 6.12 16.73 10.35
CA GLY A 595 7.18 17.48 11.00
C GLY A 595 6.85 17.85 12.45
N ALA A 596 5.57 18.13 12.75
CA ALA A 596 5.09 18.34 14.11
C ALA A 596 5.18 17.05 14.94
N ALA A 597 4.72 15.91 14.40
CA ALA A 597 4.75 14.61 15.08
C ALA A 597 6.19 14.18 15.42
N LEU A 598 7.08 14.17 14.43
CA LEU A 598 8.51 13.88 14.65
C LEU A 598 9.18 14.92 15.57
N GLY A 599 8.63 16.14 15.64
CA GLY A 599 9.11 17.20 16.53
C GLY A 599 8.86 16.87 18.00
N VAL A 600 7.68 16.34 18.31
CA VAL A 600 7.34 15.84 19.66
C VAL A 600 8.23 14.65 20.03
N VAL A 601 8.35 13.66 19.14
CA VAL A 601 9.19 12.47 19.37
C VAL A 601 10.65 12.85 19.61
N SER A 602 11.17 13.84 18.87
CA SER A 602 12.56 14.30 19.01
C SER A 602 12.91 14.85 20.40
N LEU A 603 11.94 15.21 21.25
CA LEU A 603 12.22 15.67 22.62
C LEU A 603 12.91 14.59 23.47
N LEU A 604 12.68 13.31 23.14
CA LEU A 604 13.30 12.15 23.77
C LEU A 604 14.78 11.95 23.36
N SER A 605 15.27 12.71 22.37
CA SER A 605 16.61 12.51 21.84
C SER A 605 17.73 12.91 22.81
N PRO A 606 18.69 11.99 23.08
CA PRO A 606 19.82 12.27 23.96
C PRO A 606 20.90 13.11 23.27
N PHE A 607 21.12 12.95 21.96
CA PHE A 607 22.18 13.64 21.24
C PHE A 607 21.70 15.01 20.73
N ARG A 608 21.84 16.04 21.57
CA ARG A 608 21.50 17.44 21.21
C ARG A 608 22.70 18.22 20.69
N ILE A 609 22.43 19.28 19.91
CA ILE A 609 23.46 20.20 19.41
C ILE A 609 24.03 20.99 20.59
N LYS A 610 25.33 20.81 20.88
CA LYS A 610 26.02 21.57 21.93
C LYS A 610 26.35 22.99 21.44
N ARG A 611 26.15 23.98 22.30
CA ARG A 611 26.44 25.40 22.01
C ARG A 611 27.62 25.87 22.85
N VAL A 612 28.38 26.81 22.30
CA VAL A 612 29.58 27.38 22.91
C VAL A 612 29.28 28.77 23.47
N GLN A 613 30.07 29.26 24.43
CA GLN A 613 29.79 30.52 25.13
C GLN A 613 29.69 31.74 24.18
N GLN A 614 30.41 31.72 23.06
CA GLN A 614 30.40 32.75 22.03
C GLN A 614 29.01 32.92 21.38
N CYS A 615 28.12 31.94 21.49
CA CYS A 615 26.77 31.97 20.93
C CYS A 615 25.85 33.00 21.60
N GLN A 616 26.24 33.59 22.75
CA GLN A 616 25.49 34.68 23.37
C GLN A 616 25.59 36.00 22.57
N VAL A 617 26.73 36.22 21.91
CA VAL A 617 27.00 37.44 21.14
C VAL A 617 26.88 37.17 19.63
N CYS A 618 27.26 35.98 19.19
CA CYS A 618 27.25 35.61 17.78
C CYS A 618 25.85 35.14 17.31
N LYS A 619 25.25 35.90 16.38
CA LYS A 619 23.97 35.56 15.74
C LYS A 619 24.08 34.88 14.38
N VAL A 620 25.28 34.43 13.97
CA VAL A 620 25.50 33.80 12.64
C VAL A 620 24.63 32.55 12.47
N CYS A 621 24.58 31.68 13.48
CA CYS A 621 23.76 30.46 13.43
C CYS A 621 22.26 30.76 13.49
N GLU A 622 21.85 31.80 14.23
CA GLU A 622 20.47 32.26 14.33
C GLU A 622 19.95 32.72 12.96
N HIS A 623 20.69 33.60 12.28
CA HIS A 623 20.29 34.07 10.94
C HIS A 623 20.42 33.01 9.84
N ALA A 624 21.29 32.01 10.03
CA ALA A 624 21.48 30.92 9.07
C ALA A 624 20.51 29.74 9.27
N CYS A 625 19.74 29.71 10.35
CA CYS A 625 18.84 28.60 10.64
C CYS A 625 17.63 28.65 9.70
N PRO A 626 17.43 27.66 8.82
CA PRO A 626 16.34 27.70 7.84
C PRO A 626 14.94 27.62 8.49
N THR A 627 14.83 27.02 9.68
CA THR A 627 13.56 26.92 10.41
C THR A 627 13.38 27.99 11.48
N GLY A 628 14.40 28.80 11.76
CA GLY A 628 14.36 29.79 12.83
C GLY A 628 14.40 29.22 14.24
N ALA A 629 14.82 27.96 14.42
CA ALA A 629 14.82 27.26 15.71
C ALA A 629 15.88 27.74 16.73
N ILE A 630 16.75 28.69 16.36
CA ILE A 630 17.89 29.12 17.19
C ILE A 630 17.64 30.55 17.68
N ARG A 631 17.79 30.77 18.99
CA ARG A 631 17.73 32.08 19.65
C ARG A 631 18.97 32.28 20.51
N GLY A 632 19.97 33.00 19.99
CA GLY A 632 21.28 33.13 20.63
C GLY A 632 21.88 31.78 21.04
N PRO A 633 22.03 31.49 22.36
CA PRO A 633 22.56 30.22 22.84
C PRO A 633 21.51 29.09 22.88
N VAL A 634 20.21 29.38 22.84
CA VAL A 634 19.14 28.38 23.01
C VAL A 634 18.69 27.83 21.66
N ILE A 635 18.55 26.50 21.57
CA ILE A 635 17.97 25.82 20.41
C ILE A 635 16.64 25.22 20.83
N ASP A 636 15.59 25.58 20.10
CA ASP A 636 14.29 24.95 20.21
C ASP A 636 14.30 23.61 19.47
N PHE A 637 14.50 22.52 20.21
CA PHE A 637 14.77 21.21 19.61
C PHE A 637 13.56 20.66 18.83
N LYS A 638 12.32 20.92 19.28
CA LYS A 638 11.10 20.56 18.54
C LYS A 638 10.97 21.27 17.19
N GLU A 639 11.69 22.38 16.99
CA GLU A 639 11.75 23.16 15.74
C GLU A 639 13.04 22.96 14.94
N CYS A 640 14.04 22.32 15.53
CA CYS A 640 15.27 21.95 14.83
C CYS A 640 15.01 20.76 13.89
N VAL A 641 15.25 20.94 12.58
CA VAL A 641 15.16 19.85 11.59
C VAL A 641 16.49 19.11 11.41
N ARG A 642 17.50 19.38 12.25
CA ARG A 642 18.82 18.73 12.19
C ARG A 642 19.51 18.78 10.81
N CYS A 643 19.38 19.93 10.16
CA CYS A 643 20.01 20.21 8.85
C CYS A 643 21.54 20.46 8.90
N ASP A 644 22.16 20.44 10.07
CA ASP A 644 23.60 20.64 10.30
C ASP A 644 24.24 21.94 9.79
N VAL A 645 23.49 22.85 9.17
CA VAL A 645 24.01 24.13 8.66
C VAL A 645 24.76 24.93 9.73
N CYS A 646 24.26 24.93 10.96
CA CYS A 646 24.91 25.61 12.08
C CYS A 646 26.22 24.90 12.51
N GLU A 647 26.26 23.57 12.50
CA GLU A 647 27.44 22.78 12.86
C GLU A 647 28.52 22.90 11.76
N THR A 648 28.15 22.75 10.49
CA THR A 648 29.07 22.94 9.36
C THR A 648 29.68 24.34 9.35
N LYS A 649 28.90 25.40 9.65
CA LYS A 649 29.43 26.76 9.75
C LYS A 649 30.39 26.96 10.93
N LEU A 650 30.14 26.30 12.06
CA LEU A 650 31.03 26.30 13.22
C LEU A 650 32.35 25.58 12.89
N ILE A 651 32.29 24.39 12.28
CA ILE A 651 33.47 23.60 11.88
C ILE A 651 34.30 24.34 10.82
N ALA A 652 33.65 24.86 9.78
CA ALA A 652 34.32 25.56 8.69
C ALA A 652 34.72 27.01 9.04
N LYS A 653 34.39 27.50 10.25
CA LYS A 653 34.60 28.89 10.69
C LYS A 653 34.05 29.94 9.70
N LEU A 654 32.91 29.65 9.07
CA LEU A 654 32.29 30.50 8.05
C LEU A 654 31.30 31.50 8.68
N GLY A 655 31.70 32.78 8.81
CA GLY A 655 30.88 33.89 9.33
C GLY A 655 31.70 35.01 9.99
N VAL A 656 31.06 36.00 10.62
CA VAL A 656 31.72 37.12 11.35
C VAL A 656 32.50 36.64 12.60
N CYS A 657 32.27 35.39 13.03
CA CYS A 657 33.08 34.67 14.02
C CYS A 657 34.41 34.14 13.44
N LYS A 658 35.10 34.94 12.63
CA LYS A 658 36.54 34.74 12.36
C LYS A 658 37.41 35.21 13.54
N HIS A 659 36.83 36.00 14.44
CA HIS A 659 37.50 36.59 15.59
C HIS A 659 37.56 35.62 16.77
N SER A 660 38.66 35.64 17.52
CA SER A 660 38.80 34.87 18.75
C SER A 660 37.90 35.46 19.86
N VAL A 661 37.64 34.71 20.94
CA VAL A 661 36.80 35.19 22.05
C VAL A 661 37.39 36.45 22.69
N GLU A 662 38.71 36.50 22.74
CA GLU A 662 39.52 37.59 23.27
C GLU A 662 39.28 38.89 22.48
N GLU A 663 39.19 38.81 21.15
CA GLU A 663 38.94 39.95 20.27
C GLU A 663 37.51 40.49 20.38
N VAL A 664 36.52 39.62 20.64
CA VAL A 664 35.11 40.01 20.78
C VAL A 664 34.81 40.58 22.17
N LYS A 665 35.46 40.05 23.21
CA LYS A 665 35.29 40.47 24.62
C LYS A 665 35.63 41.95 24.83
N TRP A 666 36.64 42.47 24.11
CA TRP A 666 36.99 43.90 24.16
C TRP A 666 35.89 44.82 23.62
N ARG A 667 35.12 44.36 22.62
CA ARG A 667 34.06 45.15 21.96
C ARG A 667 32.77 45.22 22.79
N TYR A 668 32.55 44.26 23.70
CA TYR A 668 31.41 44.21 24.61
C TYR A 668 31.85 44.44 26.05
N LYS A 669 32.06 45.71 26.42
CA LYS A 669 32.33 46.12 27.82
C LYS A 669 31.15 45.70 28.71
N GLY A 670 31.33 44.64 29.50
CA GLY A 670 30.33 44.11 30.43
C GLY A 670 29.84 42.68 30.16
N TRP A 671 30.38 41.97 29.16
CA TRP A 671 30.02 40.57 28.93
C TRP A 671 30.78 39.62 29.87
N GLU A 672 30.07 39.02 30.83
CA GLU A 672 30.54 37.90 31.63
C GLU A 672 29.91 36.58 31.11
N PRO A 673 30.71 35.54 30.83
CA PRO A 673 30.19 34.28 30.36
C PRO A 673 29.43 33.55 31.48
N ILE A 674 28.13 33.33 31.27
CA ILE A 674 27.35 32.42 32.10
C ILE A 674 27.84 31.00 31.79
N ALA A 675 28.46 30.32 32.75
CA ALA A 675 28.85 28.93 32.61
C ALA A 675 27.60 28.08 32.37
N VAL A 676 27.49 27.50 31.17
CA VAL A 676 26.49 26.48 30.86
C VAL A 676 27.18 25.16 31.14
N SER A 677 26.87 24.55 32.30
CA SER A 677 27.28 23.20 32.68
C SER A 677 26.62 22.13 31.83
#